data_AF-A0A812T774-F1
#
_entry.id   AF-A0A812T774-F1
#
_cell.length_a   1.000
_cell.length_b   1.000
_cell.length_c   1.000
_cell.angle_alpha   90.00
_cell.angle_beta   90.00
_cell.angle_gamma   90.00
#
_symmetry.space_group_name_H-M   'P 1'
#
loop_
_entity.id
_entity.type
_entity.pdbx_description
1 polymer ?
#
loop_
_entity_poly.entity_id
_entity_poly.type
_entity_poly.pdbx_seq_one_letter_code
_entity_poly.pdbx_strand_id
1 'polypeptide(L)'
;MVDDPDLVHFIQLIWVEDQSGSFNLSGNLVSMRHLSPAEAAPATMYFEIPVGTTSLRAFELCNLHGLYRSPAVAVTTGQTTSLAPAACSVQQCVEGTSVSNCQAFASELLRRQEGQPKTDPSGKHTPFLVLNGTTATIVVGIGGTPGNEGGLIHPMTPSDDKDFAHWISHIYAVDDLGNLVAMCELLPTDPVPASCTFEVPEDIPFLRPYEFCNVHGLYIGDLVQVSSANASAERNCVKRECTASQPSLGPEPIRSEAVDALIQQQQDTANRISSINMCLQHKAIYYIAKSAVGADLQEDIDRLTQEGDAESDVARRVETFPGLFAKLNALGGRWVARDVVEEHTLQDANGPAPNIRLDLVNEAETRFAQTTLWRGNETYAEGVNQPVIAVSEDLLIIDAAFGMDWGYSTYRSLGPHYTIFYSLDFVQQFVNVSLCAKTLGWLGMGWLRPDRDAGSPLMQNTDMVVAYVKDGQGAVEDRFARWFEEPLKDELLAGQRSDDVGNPLNGANDLELIPGVLGRSGQEWCPDDACNPGFTLVQFRRRFLTEDVSDIVLPVKASKIGIIFSFAKTDPFESYLEQHLPTSTGYIDIPWNLVCDPGFFFDITVTDCKPCEKGFFRPANTSVFTCLRAPPGTFQSPVPRRNETGQASAKPCKKGFTTFTAGATEEFACVCPGPSLTVPRGRYHVDVCDGAPRQDARGVLKTCAQLGNCLECPEGMICEGARDIAALDDSAVNARIAAFCASYAYADTEARAPCAWVVAKFSDSQ
;
A
#
# COMPACT_ATOMS: atom_id res chain seq x y z
N MET A 1 10.68 19.37 28.01
CA MET A 1 10.06 19.13 29.32
C MET A 1 9.04 20.23 29.51
N VAL A 2 7.80 19.81 29.78
CA VAL A 2 6.63 20.68 29.74
C VAL A 2 6.42 21.24 31.15
N ASP A 3 6.76 22.51 31.36
CA ASP A 3 6.56 23.22 32.64
C ASP A 3 5.14 23.79 32.79
N ASP A 4 4.24 23.45 31.86
CA ASP A 4 2.85 23.90 31.89
C ASP A 4 1.95 22.79 32.46
N PRO A 5 1.41 22.95 33.68
CA PRO A 5 0.50 21.98 34.29
C PRO A 5 -0.80 21.79 33.49
N ASP A 6 -1.15 22.73 32.60
CA ASP A 6 -2.32 22.62 31.73
C ASP A 6 -2.07 21.72 30.50
N LEU A 7 -0.81 21.34 30.24
CA LEU A 7 -0.43 20.48 29.12
C LEU A 7 -0.27 18.99 29.50
N VAL A 8 -0.36 18.62 30.79
CA VAL A 8 -0.32 17.21 31.20
C VAL A 8 -1.66 16.56 30.89
N HIS A 9 -1.70 15.70 29.86
CA HIS A 9 -2.91 15.00 29.41
C HIS A 9 -2.63 13.51 29.18
N PHE A 10 -3.28 12.63 29.95
CA PHE A 10 -3.09 11.19 29.86
C PHE A 10 -4.29 10.42 30.43
N ILE A 11 -4.40 9.13 30.10
CA ILE A 11 -5.33 8.21 30.75
C ILE A 11 -4.68 7.74 32.05
N GLN A 12 -5.37 7.89 33.18
CA GLN A 12 -4.86 7.54 34.52
C GLN A 12 -5.21 6.11 34.91
N LEU A 13 -6.39 5.65 34.51
CA LEU A 13 -6.94 4.37 34.91
C LEU A 13 -7.77 3.82 33.77
N ILE A 14 -7.58 2.55 33.46
CA ILE A 14 -8.51 1.77 32.64
C ILE A 14 -8.96 0.56 33.45
N TRP A 15 -10.23 0.19 33.31
CA TRP A 15 -10.73 -1.03 33.94
C TRP A 15 -11.89 -1.62 33.15
N VAL A 16 -12.21 -2.87 33.47
CA VAL A 16 -13.31 -3.60 32.85
C VAL A 16 -14.20 -4.22 33.92
N GLU A 17 -15.51 -4.08 33.74
CA GLU A 17 -16.54 -4.69 34.57
C GLU A 17 -17.32 -5.75 33.78
N ASP A 18 -17.85 -6.76 34.49
CA ASP A 18 -18.71 -7.79 33.92
C ASP A 18 -20.20 -7.38 33.83
N GLN A 19 -21.06 -8.30 33.37
CA GLN A 19 -22.51 -8.10 33.23
C GLN A 19 -23.28 -7.84 34.54
N SER A 20 -22.66 -8.01 35.71
CA SER A 20 -23.37 -7.85 36.99
C SER A 20 -23.67 -6.39 37.31
N GLY A 21 -23.06 -5.45 36.58
CA GLY A 21 -23.30 -4.03 36.72
C GLY A 21 -24.68 -3.62 36.24
N SER A 22 -25.47 -3.00 37.13
CA SER A 22 -26.67 -2.26 36.71
C SER A 22 -26.27 -0.82 36.37
N PHE A 23 -27.12 -0.07 35.64
CA PHE A 23 -26.81 1.32 35.25
C PHE A 23 -26.44 2.26 36.42
N ASN A 24 -26.74 1.88 37.67
CA ASN A 24 -26.47 2.63 38.90
C ASN A 24 -25.61 1.89 39.95
N LEU A 25 -25.09 0.69 39.65
CA LEU A 25 -24.19 -0.07 40.54
C LEU A 25 -23.05 -0.64 39.70
N SER A 26 -21.81 -0.43 40.13
CA SER A 26 -20.60 -1.00 39.52
C SER A 26 -20.77 -2.50 39.34
N GLY A 27 -20.49 -3.01 38.13
CA GLY A 27 -20.34 -4.45 37.94
C GLY A 27 -19.14 -4.99 38.69
N ASN A 28 -19.00 -6.31 38.74
CA ASN A 28 -17.80 -6.89 39.33
C ASN A 28 -16.61 -6.46 38.49
N LEU A 29 -15.61 -5.91 39.17
CA LEU A 29 -14.35 -5.53 38.57
C LEU A 29 -13.60 -6.78 38.09
N VAL A 30 -13.41 -6.89 36.78
CA VAL A 30 -12.71 -8.02 36.15
C VAL A 30 -11.20 -7.77 36.13
N SER A 31 -10.80 -6.60 35.65
CA SER A 31 -9.39 -6.18 35.60
C SER A 31 -9.29 -4.66 35.64
N MET A 32 -8.19 -4.16 36.17
CA MET A 32 -7.89 -2.74 36.32
C MET A 32 -6.40 -2.49 36.07
N ARG A 33 -6.07 -1.38 35.42
CA ARG A 33 -4.68 -0.94 35.21
C ARG A 33 -4.55 0.55 35.46
N HIS A 34 -3.65 0.91 36.37
CA HIS A 34 -3.21 2.29 36.54
C HIS A 34 -2.10 2.59 35.53
N LEU A 35 -2.19 3.77 34.90
CA LEU A 35 -1.31 4.18 33.82
C LEU A 35 -0.47 5.39 34.25
N SER A 36 0.73 5.53 33.69
CA SER A 36 1.60 6.69 33.87
C SER A 36 1.54 7.68 32.71
N PRO A 37 1.83 8.98 32.94
CA PRO A 37 1.90 9.98 31.86
C PRO A 37 2.95 9.70 30.77
N ALA A 38 3.89 8.80 31.04
CA ALA A 38 4.96 8.46 30.09
C ALA A 38 4.64 7.23 29.22
N GLU A 39 3.50 6.59 29.45
CA GLU A 39 3.08 5.48 28.61
C GLU A 39 2.64 5.98 27.24
N ALA A 40 3.03 5.22 26.21
CA ALA A 40 2.62 5.51 24.85
C ALA A 40 1.10 5.36 24.71
N ALA A 41 0.51 6.21 23.86
CA ALA A 41 -0.84 5.95 23.37
C ALA A 41 -0.81 4.81 22.33
N PRO A 42 -1.90 4.02 22.22
CA PRO A 42 -3.10 4.05 23.06
C PRO A 42 -2.90 3.35 24.42
N ALA A 43 -3.68 3.77 25.42
CA ALA A 43 -3.74 3.07 26.71
C ALA A 43 -4.39 1.69 26.54
N THR A 44 -3.67 0.63 26.91
CA THR A 44 -4.11 -0.77 26.68
C THR A 44 -3.98 -1.62 27.95
N MET A 45 -4.75 -2.70 28.07
CA MET A 45 -4.51 -3.75 29.07
C MET A 45 -4.98 -5.12 28.54
N TYR A 46 -4.34 -6.19 29.02
CA TYR A 46 -4.67 -7.57 28.65
C TYR A 46 -4.99 -8.39 29.90
N PHE A 47 -6.06 -9.18 29.84
CA PHE A 47 -6.50 -10.01 30.96
C PHE A 47 -7.24 -11.25 30.44
N GLU A 48 -7.23 -12.32 31.23
CA GLU A 48 -8.05 -13.51 30.99
C GLU A 48 -9.49 -13.27 31.46
N ILE A 49 -10.48 -13.74 30.69
CA ILE A 49 -11.91 -13.51 31.00
C ILE A 49 -12.43 -14.62 31.92
N PRO A 50 -12.96 -14.30 33.12
CA PRO A 50 -13.50 -15.32 34.03
C PRO A 50 -14.69 -16.10 33.47
N VAL A 51 -14.78 -17.39 33.81
CA VAL A 51 -15.94 -18.24 33.50
C VAL A 51 -17.21 -17.61 34.07
N GLY A 52 -18.28 -17.61 33.26
CA GLY A 52 -19.57 -17.02 33.63
C GLY A 52 -19.71 -15.56 33.23
N THR A 53 -18.66 -14.92 32.72
CA THR A 53 -18.77 -13.61 32.07
C THR A 53 -19.54 -13.74 30.76
N THR A 54 -20.60 -12.95 30.60
CA THR A 54 -21.44 -12.90 29.39
C THR A 54 -21.38 -11.54 28.69
N SER A 55 -20.92 -10.50 29.37
CA SER A 55 -20.57 -9.22 28.75
C SER A 55 -19.48 -8.50 29.53
N LEU A 56 -18.66 -7.74 28.82
CA LEU A 56 -17.65 -6.86 29.40
C LEU A 56 -17.93 -5.42 29.01
N ARG A 57 -17.60 -4.48 29.90
CA ARG A 57 -17.65 -3.05 29.63
C ARG A 57 -16.36 -2.40 30.10
N ALA A 58 -15.72 -1.66 29.19
CA ALA A 58 -14.51 -0.92 29.52
C ALA A 58 -14.85 0.49 30.03
N PHE A 59 -13.98 0.97 30.89
CA PHE A 59 -14.00 2.31 31.45
C PHE A 59 -12.59 2.89 31.38
N GLU A 60 -12.52 4.20 31.19
CA GLU A 60 -11.28 4.95 31.26
C GLU A 60 -11.49 6.22 32.09
N LEU A 61 -10.49 6.58 32.90
CA LEU A 61 -10.42 7.85 33.60
C LEU A 61 -9.29 8.68 32.99
N CYS A 62 -9.65 9.68 32.21
CA CYS A 62 -8.72 10.70 31.73
C CYS A 62 -8.54 11.77 32.80
N ASN A 63 -7.30 12.20 33.02
CA ASN A 63 -7.00 13.23 34.02
C ASN A 63 -7.73 14.57 33.75
N LEU A 64 -7.86 14.95 32.47
CA LEU A 64 -8.54 16.19 32.07
C LEU A 64 -10.03 16.01 31.84
N HIS A 65 -10.41 14.92 31.17
CA HIS A 65 -11.78 14.76 30.67
C HIS A 65 -12.68 13.94 31.59
N GLY A 66 -12.14 13.35 32.65
CA GLY A 66 -12.89 12.54 33.60
C GLY A 66 -13.19 11.13 33.08
N LEU A 67 -14.30 10.58 33.55
CA LEU A 67 -14.68 9.17 33.35
C LEU A 67 -15.47 8.96 32.07
N TYR A 68 -14.98 8.05 31.23
CA TYR A 68 -15.66 7.55 30.04
C TYR A 68 -15.96 6.07 30.15
N ARG A 69 -16.98 5.62 29.42
CA ARG A 69 -17.40 4.22 29.38
C ARG A 69 -17.67 3.79 27.95
N SER A 70 -17.27 2.57 27.62
CA SER A 70 -17.57 1.95 26.33
C SER A 70 -19.00 1.38 26.28
N PRO A 71 -19.50 1.04 25.09
CA PRO A 71 -20.56 0.04 24.95
C PRO A 71 -20.15 -1.31 25.56
N ALA A 72 -21.12 -2.11 25.97
CA ALA A 72 -20.85 -3.48 26.42
C ALA A 72 -20.57 -4.40 25.23
N VAL A 73 -19.59 -5.29 25.38
CA VAL A 73 -19.20 -6.31 24.41
C VAL A 73 -19.67 -7.67 24.91
N ALA A 74 -20.32 -8.47 24.07
CA ALA A 74 -20.77 -9.81 24.43
C ALA A 74 -19.58 -10.77 24.53
N VAL A 75 -19.58 -11.62 25.55
CA VAL A 75 -18.58 -12.67 25.77
C VAL A 75 -19.23 -14.03 25.54
N THR A 76 -18.61 -14.86 24.71
CA THR A 76 -19.02 -16.24 24.46
C THR A 76 -18.28 -17.19 25.41
N THR A 77 -18.86 -18.37 25.66
CA THR A 77 -18.27 -19.37 26.57
C THR A 77 -16.84 -19.76 26.16
N GLY A 78 -16.54 -19.78 24.86
CA GLY A 78 -15.21 -20.11 24.32
C GLY A 78 -14.14 -19.05 24.57
N GLN A 79 -14.52 -17.84 25.00
CA GLN A 79 -13.61 -16.75 25.34
C GLN A 79 -13.30 -16.68 26.84
N THR A 80 -13.92 -17.53 27.66
CA THR A 80 -13.71 -17.56 29.11
C THR A 80 -12.79 -18.70 29.52
N THR A 81 -12.05 -18.53 30.61
CA THR A 81 -11.16 -19.56 31.16
C THR A 81 -11.31 -19.68 32.66
N SER A 82 -11.28 -20.92 33.17
CA SER A 82 -11.29 -21.20 34.61
C SER A 82 -9.96 -20.87 35.29
N LEU A 83 -8.92 -20.57 34.49
CA LEU A 83 -7.62 -20.12 34.97
C LEU A 83 -7.59 -18.62 35.28
N ALA A 84 -8.59 -17.87 34.80
CA ALA A 84 -8.68 -16.45 35.08
C ALA A 84 -8.74 -16.24 36.60
N PRO A 85 -7.92 -15.35 37.16
CA PRO A 85 -7.90 -15.11 38.59
C PRO A 85 -9.30 -14.69 39.06
N ALA A 86 -9.77 -15.30 40.15
CA ALA A 86 -11.10 -15.07 40.71
C ALA A 86 -11.29 -13.68 41.35
N ALA A 87 -10.32 -12.77 41.18
CA ALA A 87 -10.26 -11.46 41.80
C ALA A 87 -9.65 -10.45 40.82
N CYS A 88 -9.93 -9.17 41.05
CA CYS A 88 -9.37 -8.05 40.30
C CYS A 88 -7.86 -8.22 40.11
N SER A 89 -7.44 -8.42 38.86
CA SER A 89 -6.06 -8.24 38.45
C SER A 89 -5.82 -6.73 38.32
N VAL A 90 -5.34 -6.11 39.40
CA VAL A 90 -4.78 -4.75 39.33
C VAL A 90 -3.38 -4.89 38.75
N GLN A 91 -3.24 -4.60 37.46
CA GLN A 91 -1.94 -4.58 36.80
C GLN A 91 -1.29 -3.21 37.07
N GLN A 92 -0.22 -3.19 37.87
CA GLN A 92 0.59 -1.99 38.12
C GLN A 92 1.95 -2.17 37.44
N CYS A 93 2.22 -1.38 36.40
CA CYS A 93 3.43 -1.49 35.57
C CYS A 93 4.63 -0.73 36.19
N VAL A 94 5.87 -1.24 36.05
CA VAL A 94 7.10 -0.42 36.08
C VAL A 94 7.85 -0.57 34.74
N GLU A 95 8.19 0.55 34.11
CA GLU A 95 9.59 0.91 33.82
C GLU A 95 9.74 2.43 33.76
N GLY A 96 10.70 2.93 34.55
CA GLY A 96 11.13 4.33 34.60
C GLY A 96 10.96 4.98 35.98
N THR A 97 11.96 4.86 36.86
CA THR A 97 12.17 5.75 38.03
C THR A 97 12.53 7.19 37.61
N SER A 98 12.25 7.56 36.36
CA SER A 98 12.57 8.87 35.85
C SER A 98 11.79 9.89 36.66
N VAL A 99 12.52 10.77 37.32
CA VAL A 99 11.98 11.86 38.13
C VAL A 99 10.95 12.68 37.33
N SER A 100 11.10 12.75 36.00
CA SER A 100 10.15 13.37 35.08
C SER A 100 8.73 12.80 35.16
N ASN A 101 8.56 11.48 35.31
CA ASN A 101 7.23 10.88 35.39
C ASN A 101 6.51 11.29 36.67
N CYS A 102 7.26 11.31 37.77
CA CYS A 102 6.71 11.67 39.08
C CYS A 102 6.52 13.18 39.21
N GLN A 103 7.32 13.98 38.50
CA GLN A 103 7.09 15.41 38.35
C GLN A 103 5.75 15.69 37.65
N ALA A 104 5.38 14.90 36.63
CA ALA A 104 4.08 15.01 35.98
C ALA A 104 2.93 14.65 36.93
N PHE A 105 3.10 13.64 37.79
CA PHE A 105 2.13 13.34 38.85
C PHE A 105 2.01 14.48 39.87
N ALA A 106 3.12 15.04 40.36
CA ALA A 106 3.08 16.17 41.28
C ALA A 106 2.34 17.37 40.67
N SER A 107 2.57 17.62 39.37
CA SER A 107 1.88 18.67 38.60
C SER A 107 0.38 18.37 38.46
N GLU A 108 -0.01 17.12 38.20
CA GLU A 108 -1.42 16.70 38.16
C GLU A 108 -2.10 16.82 39.53
N LEU A 109 -1.42 16.47 40.63
CA LEU A 109 -1.96 16.64 41.98
C LEU A 109 -2.17 18.12 42.33
N LEU A 110 -1.27 19.00 41.87
CA LEU A 110 -1.43 20.45 41.95
C LEU A 110 -2.60 20.94 41.09
N ARG A 111 -2.76 20.42 39.86
CA ARG A 111 -3.86 20.79 38.97
C ARG A 111 -5.23 20.35 39.52
N ARG A 112 -5.30 19.17 40.15
CA ARG A 112 -6.51 18.67 40.83
C ARG A 112 -6.89 19.52 42.05
N GLN A 113 -5.92 20.17 42.66
CA GLN A 113 -6.19 21.10 43.75
C GLN A 113 -6.82 22.37 43.17
N GLU A 114 -8.07 22.63 43.51
CA GLU A 114 -8.73 23.90 43.20
C GLU A 114 -8.09 25.03 44.05
N GLY A 115 -7.00 25.60 43.55
CA GLY A 115 -6.26 26.70 44.19
C GLY A 115 -4.94 26.28 44.84
N GLN A 116 -4.53 27.02 45.87
CA GLN A 116 -3.26 26.75 46.54
C GLN A 116 -3.34 25.49 47.43
N PRO A 117 -2.22 24.77 47.61
CA PRO A 117 -2.12 23.71 48.62
C PRO A 117 -2.58 24.21 49.99
N LYS A 118 -3.34 23.39 50.71
CA LYS A 118 -3.94 23.78 51.99
C LYS A 118 -2.96 23.58 53.14
N THR A 119 -2.95 24.51 54.09
CA THR A 119 -2.40 24.27 55.43
C THR A 119 -3.51 23.73 56.33
N ASP A 120 -3.21 22.77 57.21
CA ASP A 120 -4.20 22.24 58.16
C ASP A 120 -3.89 22.68 59.61
N PRO A 121 -4.62 23.66 60.18
CA PRO A 121 -4.41 24.11 61.55
C PRO A 121 -4.65 23.02 62.61
N SER A 122 -5.39 21.96 62.28
CA SER A 122 -5.61 20.84 63.20
C SER A 122 -4.40 19.91 63.28
N GLY A 123 -3.49 19.99 62.30
CA GLY A 123 -2.32 19.12 62.19
C GLY A 123 -2.64 17.70 61.74
N LYS A 124 -3.87 17.38 61.32
CA LYS A 124 -4.30 16.03 60.92
C LYS A 124 -3.83 15.67 59.50
N HIS A 125 -3.95 16.61 58.57
CA HIS A 125 -3.53 16.56 57.17
C HIS A 125 -2.17 17.22 56.93
N THR A 126 -1.48 17.64 58.00
CA THR A 126 -0.17 18.28 57.84
C THR A 126 0.88 17.18 57.60
N PRO A 127 1.61 17.23 56.47
CA PRO A 127 2.75 16.36 56.26
C PRO A 127 3.96 16.92 57.03
N PHE A 128 4.43 16.19 58.03
CA PHE A 128 5.59 16.56 58.84
C PHE A 128 6.84 15.86 58.31
N LEU A 129 7.86 16.63 57.94
CA LEU A 129 9.17 16.10 57.55
C LEU A 129 10.09 15.99 58.77
N VAL A 130 10.54 14.79 59.06
CA VAL A 130 11.51 14.48 60.13
C VAL A 130 12.83 14.04 59.49
N LEU A 131 13.92 14.66 59.91
CA LEU A 131 15.28 14.34 59.45
C LEU A 131 16.02 13.54 60.53
N ASN A 132 16.65 12.43 60.14
CA ASN A 132 17.54 11.65 60.99
C ASN A 132 18.81 11.29 60.21
N GLY A 133 19.85 12.12 60.36
CA GLY A 133 21.05 12.02 59.53
C GLY A 133 20.72 12.36 58.07
N THR A 134 20.98 11.42 57.15
CA THR A 134 20.70 11.59 55.72
C THR A 134 19.34 11.09 55.27
N THR A 135 18.58 10.48 56.19
CA THR A 135 17.25 9.94 55.91
C THR A 135 16.18 10.96 56.27
N ALA A 136 15.30 11.26 55.32
CA ALA A 136 14.08 12.03 55.53
C ALA A 136 12.88 11.09 55.63
N THR A 137 11.98 11.37 56.56
CA THR A 137 10.69 10.70 56.67
C THR A 137 9.58 11.73 56.74
N ILE A 138 8.63 11.67 55.82
CA ILE A 138 7.39 12.42 55.88
C ILE A 138 6.34 11.55 56.57
N VAL A 139 5.62 12.11 57.54
CA VAL A 139 4.50 11.44 58.21
C VAL A 139 3.30 12.38 58.21
N VAL A 140 2.10 11.87 57.89
CA VAL A 140 0.89 12.70 57.83
C VAL A 140 0.13 12.63 59.16
N GLY A 141 0.04 13.77 59.83
CA GLY A 141 -0.57 13.89 61.16
C GLY A 141 0.46 14.04 62.27
N ILE A 142 0.25 15.02 63.17
CA ILE A 142 1.19 15.34 64.25
C ILE A 142 1.46 14.15 65.19
N GLY A 143 0.46 13.28 65.37
CA GLY A 143 0.60 12.07 66.19
C GLY A 143 1.59 11.04 65.65
N GLY A 144 1.99 11.15 64.38
CA GLY A 144 3.04 10.34 63.78
C GLY A 144 4.46 10.88 63.94
N THR A 145 4.64 12.04 64.59
CA THR A 145 5.95 12.65 64.81
C THR A 145 6.56 12.25 66.15
N PRO A 146 7.89 12.12 66.27
CA PRO A 146 8.55 11.79 67.53
C PRO A 146 8.21 12.77 68.67
N GLY A 147 7.81 12.25 69.84
CA GLY A 147 7.49 13.05 71.03
C GLY A 147 6.07 13.63 71.05
N ASN A 148 5.23 13.33 70.05
CA ASN A 148 3.82 13.71 69.98
C ASN A 148 2.91 12.48 69.96
N GLU A 149 3.32 11.37 70.58
CA GLU A 149 2.55 10.13 70.64
C GLU A 149 1.17 10.40 71.27
N GLY A 150 0.10 10.16 70.53
CA GLY A 150 -1.28 10.47 70.93
C GLY A 150 -1.88 11.75 70.31
N GLY A 151 -1.11 12.47 69.49
CA GLY A 151 -1.62 13.52 68.61
C GLY A 151 -2.55 13.00 67.49
N LEU A 152 -3.12 13.91 66.70
CA LEU A 152 -4.01 13.54 65.60
C LEU A 152 -3.25 12.86 64.45
N ILE A 153 -3.85 11.81 63.89
CA ILE A 153 -3.33 11.05 62.74
C ILE A 153 -4.42 10.98 61.66
N HIS A 154 -4.01 11.08 60.39
CA HIS A 154 -4.90 10.87 59.26
C HIS A 154 -5.32 9.39 59.12
N PRO A 155 -6.60 9.07 58.89
CA PRO A 155 -7.04 7.68 58.69
C PRO A 155 -6.56 7.09 57.35
N MET A 156 -6.37 5.76 57.29
CA MET A 156 -6.17 5.00 56.05
C MET A 156 -7.28 3.95 56.00
N THR A 157 -8.48 4.34 55.55
CA THR A 157 -9.70 3.51 55.63
C THR A 157 -10.12 3.04 54.24
N PRO A 158 -9.96 1.75 53.91
CA PRO A 158 -10.51 1.17 52.68
C PRO A 158 -12.03 1.01 52.81
N SER A 159 -12.77 1.31 51.74
CA SER A 159 -14.21 1.07 51.67
C SER A 159 -14.69 1.03 50.22
N ASP A 160 -15.70 0.22 49.93
CA ASP A 160 -16.43 0.23 48.67
C ASP A 160 -17.53 1.32 48.65
N ASP A 161 -17.82 1.93 49.80
CA ASP A 161 -18.70 3.08 49.90
C ASP A 161 -17.89 4.37 49.71
N LYS A 162 -18.18 5.07 48.61
CA LYS A 162 -17.51 6.32 48.21
C LYS A 162 -17.52 7.39 49.30
N ASP A 163 -18.53 7.38 50.19
CA ASP A 163 -18.69 8.38 51.24
C ASP A 163 -17.87 8.04 52.51
N PHE A 164 -17.29 6.83 52.59
CA PHE A 164 -16.46 6.38 53.72
C PHE A 164 -14.99 6.14 53.35
N ALA A 165 -14.68 5.90 52.07
CA ALA A 165 -13.32 5.63 51.63
C ALA A 165 -12.43 6.89 51.81
N HIS A 166 -11.47 6.82 52.73
CA HIS A 166 -10.68 7.99 53.15
C HIS A 166 -9.24 7.59 53.50
N TRP A 167 -8.27 8.00 52.67
CA TRP A 167 -6.86 7.71 52.84
C TRP A 167 -5.96 8.76 52.17
N ILE A 168 -4.69 8.76 52.54
CA ILE A 168 -3.64 9.51 51.83
C ILE A 168 -3.20 8.68 50.63
N SER A 169 -3.32 9.20 49.42
CA SER A 169 -2.89 8.46 48.21
C SER A 169 -1.46 8.75 47.83
N HIS A 170 -0.96 9.97 48.09
CA HIS A 170 0.40 10.37 47.72
C HIS A 170 1.06 11.20 48.82
N ILE A 171 2.36 11.00 48.99
CA ILE A 171 3.23 11.86 49.81
C ILE A 171 4.45 12.20 48.96
N TYR A 172 4.86 13.46 48.92
CA TYR A 172 6.06 13.84 48.18
C TYR A 172 6.82 15.00 48.81
N ALA A 173 8.07 15.16 48.42
CA ALA A 173 8.95 16.25 48.83
C ALA A 173 9.50 16.98 47.61
N VAL A 174 9.58 18.30 47.68
CA VAL A 174 10.28 19.14 46.69
C VAL A 174 11.39 19.94 47.35
N ASP A 175 12.40 20.34 46.58
CA ASP A 175 13.45 21.25 47.02
C ASP A 175 12.99 22.72 46.99
N ASP A 176 13.88 23.66 47.35
CA ASP A 176 13.62 25.10 47.33
C ASP A 176 13.43 25.69 45.92
N LEU A 177 13.81 24.95 44.89
CA LEU A 177 13.58 25.28 43.48
C LEU A 177 12.27 24.67 42.95
N GLY A 178 11.56 23.88 43.75
CA GLY A 178 10.30 23.23 43.36
C GLY A 178 10.48 21.92 42.59
N ASN A 179 11.70 21.40 42.48
CA ASN A 179 11.94 20.12 41.82
C ASN A 179 11.59 18.97 42.77
N LEU A 180 10.93 17.93 42.25
CA LEU A 180 10.59 16.73 43.02
C LEU A 180 11.86 16.01 43.51
N VAL A 181 11.94 15.79 44.82
CA VAL A 181 13.04 15.05 45.46
C VAL A 181 12.63 13.61 45.73
N ALA A 182 11.43 13.42 46.27
CA ALA A 182 10.89 12.09 46.48
C ALA A 182 9.37 12.05 46.37
N MET A 183 8.81 10.89 45.99
CA MET A 183 7.38 10.63 45.98
C MET A 183 7.10 9.19 46.39
N CYS A 184 6.07 8.99 47.22
CA CYS A 184 5.51 7.70 47.58
C CYS A 184 4.01 7.66 47.23
N GLU A 185 3.59 6.58 46.56
CA GLU A 185 2.18 6.23 46.39
C GLU A 185 1.74 5.28 47.52
N LEU A 186 0.55 5.52 48.07
CA LEU A 186 -0.01 4.80 49.21
C LEU A 186 -1.38 4.21 48.87
N LEU A 187 -1.62 3.00 49.38
CA LEU A 187 -2.89 2.29 49.31
C LEU A 187 -3.71 2.55 50.58
N PRO A 188 -5.05 2.48 50.53
CA PRO A 188 -5.89 2.63 51.73
C PRO A 188 -5.63 1.55 52.79
N THR A 189 -5.00 0.43 52.41
CA THR A 189 -4.60 -0.65 53.33
C THR A 189 -3.24 -0.44 53.98
N ASP A 190 -2.55 0.64 53.66
CA ASP A 190 -1.22 0.90 54.22
C ASP A 190 -1.26 1.23 55.70
N PRO A 191 -0.16 0.94 56.43
CA PRO A 191 -0.09 1.22 57.85
C PRO A 191 -0.41 2.69 58.17
N VAL A 192 -1.14 2.88 59.27
CA VAL A 192 -1.35 4.20 59.88
C VAL A 192 -0.21 4.44 60.90
N PRO A 193 0.46 5.61 60.89
CA PRO A 193 0.23 6.77 60.02
C PRO A 193 0.79 6.58 58.60
N ALA A 194 0.15 7.26 57.64
CA ALA A 194 0.67 7.39 56.28
C ALA A 194 2.06 8.03 56.31
N SER A 195 3.04 7.40 55.67
CA SER A 195 4.44 7.84 55.71
C SER A 195 5.22 7.52 54.44
N CYS A 196 6.28 8.31 54.20
CA CYS A 196 7.19 8.16 53.07
C CYS A 196 8.62 8.43 53.54
N THR A 197 9.52 7.46 53.36
CA THR A 197 10.92 7.54 53.79
C THR A 197 11.85 7.46 52.59
N PHE A 198 12.85 8.35 52.54
CA PHE A 198 13.82 8.43 51.44
C PHE A 198 15.16 8.99 51.94
N GLU A 199 16.23 8.70 51.20
CA GLU A 199 17.53 9.34 51.42
C GLU A 199 17.57 10.70 50.73
N VAL A 200 18.14 11.72 51.39
CA VAL A 200 18.24 13.08 50.86
C VAL A 200 19.50 13.23 50.00
N PRO A 201 19.37 13.54 48.69
CA PRO A 201 20.51 13.84 47.82
C PRO A 201 21.35 15.04 48.31
N GLU A 202 22.63 15.07 47.94
CA GLU A 202 23.46 16.27 48.09
C GLU A 202 22.86 17.47 47.35
N ASP A 203 23.26 18.67 47.77
CA ASP A 203 22.84 19.96 47.19
C ASP A 203 21.38 20.37 47.40
N ILE A 204 20.64 19.72 48.31
CA ILE A 204 19.27 20.12 48.68
C ILE A 204 19.29 20.80 50.05
N PRO A 205 19.32 22.15 50.14
CA PRO A 205 19.41 22.87 51.41
C PRO A 205 18.09 22.91 52.17
N PHE A 206 16.96 22.77 51.47
CA PHE A 206 15.62 22.77 52.06
C PHE A 206 14.73 21.74 51.37
N LEU A 207 13.84 21.15 52.17
CA LEU A 207 12.79 20.26 51.69
C LEU A 207 11.43 20.79 52.14
N ARG A 208 10.45 20.69 51.25
CA ARG A 208 9.04 20.96 51.57
C ARG A 208 8.19 19.73 51.29
N PRO A 209 7.50 19.18 52.30
CA PRO A 209 6.66 18.01 52.13
C PRO A 209 5.23 18.38 51.72
N TYR A 210 4.59 17.48 50.99
CA TYR A 210 3.21 17.53 50.54
C TYR A 210 2.53 16.18 50.77
N GLU A 211 1.22 16.20 50.98
CA GLU A 211 0.36 15.01 50.96
C GLU A 211 -0.89 15.28 50.13
N PHE A 212 -1.40 14.24 49.47
CA PHE A 212 -2.69 14.26 48.81
C PHE A 212 -3.68 13.28 49.46
N CYS A 213 -4.76 13.81 50.01
CA CYS A 213 -5.87 13.07 50.56
C CYS A 213 -6.95 12.86 49.49
N ASN A 214 -7.44 11.63 49.32
CA ASN A 214 -8.40 11.30 48.27
C ASN A 214 -9.72 12.09 48.37
N VAL A 215 -10.11 12.55 49.57
CA VAL A 215 -11.35 13.34 49.81
C VAL A 215 -11.10 14.82 50.06
N HIS A 216 -9.92 15.22 50.56
CA HIS A 216 -9.67 16.60 50.98
C HIS A 216 -8.71 17.39 50.07
N GLY A 217 -8.05 16.71 49.13
CA GLY A 217 -7.11 17.29 48.18
C GLY A 217 -5.70 17.41 48.74
N LEU A 218 -4.95 18.40 48.24
CA LEU A 218 -3.53 18.57 48.49
C LEU A 218 -3.24 19.48 49.71
N TYR A 219 -2.37 19.01 50.59
CA TYR A 219 -1.86 19.74 51.75
C TYR A 219 -0.34 19.94 51.68
N ILE A 220 0.12 21.01 52.32
CA ILE A 220 1.51 21.45 52.35
C ILE A 220 2.02 21.54 53.79
N GLY A 221 3.23 21.05 54.03
CA GLY A 221 3.91 21.17 55.31
C GLY A 221 4.93 22.29 55.34
N ASP A 222 5.59 22.44 56.48
CA ASP A 222 6.61 23.46 56.70
C ASP A 222 7.87 23.21 55.86
N LEU A 223 8.54 24.31 55.49
CA LEU A 223 9.87 24.24 54.86
C LEU A 223 10.90 23.86 55.92
N VAL A 224 11.61 22.76 55.71
CA VAL A 224 12.60 22.23 56.65
C VAL A 224 14.00 22.36 56.06
N GLN A 225 14.93 22.90 56.86
CA GLN A 225 16.34 22.98 56.49
C GLN A 225 17.02 21.63 56.64
N VAL A 226 17.76 21.20 55.61
CA VAL A 226 18.52 19.95 55.60
C VAL A 226 19.91 20.21 56.20
N SER A 227 20.23 19.52 57.29
CA SER A 227 21.55 19.65 57.96
C SER A 227 22.60 18.68 57.46
N SER A 228 22.18 17.60 56.80
CA SER A 228 23.03 16.50 56.33
C SER A 228 22.39 15.80 55.14
N ALA A 229 23.17 15.51 54.11
CA ALA A 229 22.75 14.87 52.88
C ALA A 229 23.69 13.71 52.52
N ASN A 230 23.24 12.83 51.63
CA ASN A 230 23.97 11.65 51.18
C ASN A 230 24.39 11.82 49.72
N ALA A 231 25.70 11.85 49.47
CA ALA A 231 26.29 12.01 48.12
C ALA A 231 25.84 10.94 47.12
N SER A 232 25.51 9.74 47.59
CA SER A 232 25.07 8.63 46.74
C SER A 232 23.56 8.50 46.62
N ALA A 233 22.79 9.36 47.28
CA ALA A 233 21.34 9.33 47.19
C ALA A 233 20.88 10.01 45.90
N GLU A 234 20.04 9.32 45.14
CA GLU A 234 19.36 9.87 43.97
C GLU A 234 17.96 10.35 44.35
N ARG A 235 17.41 11.28 43.57
CA ARG A 235 15.99 11.67 43.69
C ARG A 235 15.14 10.41 43.50
N ASN A 236 14.30 10.09 44.48
CA ASN A 236 13.68 8.78 44.58
C ASN A 236 12.18 8.86 44.32
N CYS A 237 11.72 8.27 43.22
CA CYS A 237 10.31 8.03 43.02
C CYS A 237 9.94 6.59 43.38
N VAL A 238 9.43 6.39 44.59
CA VAL A 238 8.92 5.10 45.05
C VAL A 238 7.44 5.01 44.75
N LYS A 239 7.12 4.77 43.48
CA LYS A 239 5.78 4.33 43.12
C LYS A 239 5.68 2.83 43.41
N ARG A 240 4.58 2.39 44.02
CA ARG A 240 4.33 0.95 44.21
C ARG A 240 3.89 0.39 42.88
N GLU A 241 4.82 -0.24 42.18
CA GLU A 241 4.51 -0.91 40.92
C GLU A 241 5.27 -2.26 40.82
N CYS A 242 4.74 -3.19 40.02
CA CYS A 242 5.05 -4.61 40.12
C CYS A 242 6.45 -4.98 39.60
N THR A 243 7.08 -5.98 40.24
CA THR A 243 8.24 -6.71 39.69
C THR A 243 7.79 -7.86 38.79
N ALA A 244 8.58 -8.18 37.76
CA ALA A 244 8.36 -9.20 36.71
C ALA A 244 8.27 -10.68 37.17
N SER A 245 7.86 -10.96 38.41
CA SER A 245 7.86 -12.30 39.00
C SER A 245 6.48 -12.82 39.42
N GLN A 246 5.38 -12.29 38.87
CA GLN A 246 4.08 -12.95 38.96
C GLN A 246 3.77 -13.70 37.65
N PRO A 247 3.14 -14.89 37.74
CA PRO A 247 3.19 -15.91 36.70
C PRO A 247 2.60 -15.36 35.41
N SER A 248 3.33 -15.53 34.31
CA SER A 248 2.75 -15.44 32.96
C SER A 248 1.59 -16.44 32.90
N LEU A 249 0.37 -15.93 33.06
CA LEU A 249 -0.83 -16.74 32.87
C LEU A 249 -1.02 -16.91 31.36
N GLY A 250 -0.76 -18.13 30.91
CA GLY A 250 -0.75 -18.58 29.51
C GLY A 250 0.67 -18.84 28.99
N PRO A 251 0.93 -19.95 28.26
CA PRO A 251 2.18 -20.07 27.51
C PRO A 251 2.29 -18.83 26.62
N GLU A 252 3.36 -18.07 26.79
CA GLU A 252 3.62 -16.90 25.96
C GLU A 252 3.48 -17.29 24.48
N PRO A 253 2.71 -16.54 23.68
CA PRO A 253 2.81 -16.66 22.23
C PRO A 253 4.24 -16.27 21.86
N ILE A 254 5.05 -17.29 21.55
CA ILE A 254 6.42 -17.30 21.01
C ILE A 254 7.07 -15.91 20.96
N ARG A 255 7.55 -15.43 22.11
CA ARG A 255 8.44 -14.26 22.22
C ARG A 255 9.89 -14.72 22.20
N SER A 256 10.31 -15.43 21.14
CA SER A 256 11.75 -15.56 20.98
C SER A 256 12.27 -14.18 20.58
N GLU A 257 13.21 -13.63 21.34
CA GLU A 257 13.95 -12.41 21.02
C GLU A 257 14.47 -12.43 19.57
N ALA A 258 14.73 -13.63 19.03
CA ALA A 258 15.09 -13.86 17.64
C ALA A 258 13.97 -13.53 16.62
N VAL A 259 12.70 -13.82 16.93
CA VAL A 259 11.56 -13.44 16.07
C VAL A 259 11.33 -11.94 16.14
N ASP A 260 11.37 -11.33 17.33
CA ASP A 260 11.22 -9.87 17.47
C ASP A 260 12.36 -9.11 16.78
N ALA A 261 13.60 -9.60 16.89
CA ALA A 261 14.75 -9.03 16.19
C ALA A 261 14.65 -9.19 14.67
N LEU A 262 14.14 -10.33 14.18
CA LEU A 262 13.91 -10.55 12.75
C LEU A 262 12.80 -9.61 12.24
N ILE A 263 11.71 -9.43 13.00
CA ILE A 263 10.63 -8.49 12.68
C ILE A 263 11.15 -7.05 12.58
N GLN A 264 11.84 -6.58 13.62
CA GLN A 264 12.39 -5.22 13.68
C GLN A 264 13.35 -4.95 12.52
N GLN A 265 14.22 -5.92 12.20
CA GLN A 265 15.18 -5.75 11.12
C GLN A 265 14.50 -5.76 9.73
N GLN A 266 13.43 -6.53 9.55
CA GLN A 266 12.66 -6.55 8.30
C GLN A 266 11.94 -5.21 8.09
N GLN A 267 11.41 -4.61 9.16
CA GLN A 267 10.89 -3.24 9.16
C GLN A 267 12.01 -2.24 8.81
N ASP A 268 13.17 -2.33 9.44
CA ASP A 268 14.32 -1.46 9.13
C ASP A 268 14.78 -1.58 7.67
N THR A 269 14.72 -2.79 7.09
CA THR A 269 15.09 -3.05 5.69
C THR A 269 14.05 -2.48 4.73
N ALA A 270 12.75 -2.68 5.01
CA ALA A 270 11.67 -2.08 4.24
C ALA A 270 11.71 -0.54 4.25
N ASN A 271 12.13 0.04 5.38
CA ASN A 271 12.30 1.47 5.56
C ASN A 271 13.52 2.02 4.78
N ARG A 272 14.55 1.19 4.55
CA ARG A 272 15.79 1.59 3.85
C ARG A 272 15.80 1.31 2.35
N ILE A 273 15.23 0.18 1.90
CA ILE A 273 15.40 -0.36 0.55
C ILE A 273 14.13 -1.11 0.08
N SER A 274 12.98 -0.44 0.02
CA SER A 274 11.89 -1.00 -0.80
C SER A 274 12.13 -0.59 -2.25
N SER A 275 12.68 -1.52 -3.04
CA SER A 275 12.69 -1.47 -4.51
C SER A 275 11.32 -1.81 -5.10
N ILE A 276 10.39 -2.27 -4.25
CA ILE A 276 9.04 -2.62 -4.63
C ILE A 276 8.23 -1.33 -4.68
N ASN A 277 7.50 -1.19 -5.78
CA ASN A 277 6.57 -0.09 -5.94
C ASN A 277 5.31 -0.38 -5.12
N MET A 278 5.26 0.17 -3.90
CA MET A 278 4.16 0.03 -2.96
C MET A 278 2.79 0.39 -3.53
N CYS A 279 2.73 1.18 -4.60
CA CYS A 279 1.47 1.50 -5.25
C CYS A 279 0.89 0.33 -6.05
N LEU A 280 1.72 -0.59 -6.50
CA LEU A 280 1.33 -1.71 -7.36
C LEU A 280 1.26 -3.02 -6.60
N GLN A 281 2.15 -3.18 -5.63
CA GLN A 281 2.32 -4.43 -4.93
C GLN A 281 2.53 -4.18 -3.45
N HIS A 282 1.70 -4.81 -2.64
CA HIS A 282 1.86 -4.83 -1.20
C HIS A 282 2.46 -6.18 -0.82
N LYS A 283 3.37 -6.18 0.16
CA LYS A 283 4.06 -7.40 0.59
C LYS A 283 3.91 -7.57 2.09
N ALA A 284 3.39 -8.72 2.49
CA ALA A 284 3.30 -9.14 3.87
C ALA A 284 4.11 -10.42 4.06
N ILE A 285 4.88 -10.47 5.15
CA ILE A 285 5.64 -11.66 5.53
C ILE A 285 5.10 -12.15 6.86
N TYR A 286 4.78 -13.43 6.92
CA TYR A 286 4.29 -14.08 8.12
C TYR A 286 5.34 -15.03 8.69
N TYR A 287 5.54 -15.00 10.01
CA TYR A 287 6.46 -15.85 10.74
C TYR A 287 5.71 -16.73 11.72
N ILE A 288 5.92 -18.04 11.68
CA ILE A 288 5.37 -18.98 12.66
C ILE A 288 6.38 -20.10 12.94
N ALA A 289 6.44 -20.58 14.18
CA ALA A 289 7.22 -21.76 14.48
C ALA A 289 6.68 -22.96 13.70
N LYS A 290 7.54 -23.65 12.95
CA LYS A 290 7.14 -24.81 12.15
C LYS A 290 6.56 -25.93 13.02
N SER A 291 7.02 -26.02 14.27
CA SER A 291 6.52 -26.93 15.29
C SER A 291 5.04 -26.69 15.67
N ALA A 292 4.53 -25.47 15.50
CA ALA A 292 3.14 -25.11 15.77
C ALA A 292 2.19 -25.44 14.62
N VAL A 293 2.72 -25.72 13.41
CA VAL A 293 1.91 -26.00 12.21
C VAL A 293 1.56 -27.48 12.15
N GLY A 294 0.32 -27.82 12.52
CA GLY A 294 -0.23 -29.18 12.38
C GLY A 294 -0.46 -29.58 10.92
N ALA A 295 -0.67 -30.88 10.66
CA ALA A 295 -0.83 -31.42 9.30
C ALA A 295 -1.98 -30.76 8.52
N ASP A 296 -3.14 -30.55 9.17
CA ASP A 296 -4.30 -29.91 8.56
C ASP A 296 -3.99 -28.45 8.16
N LEU A 297 -3.26 -27.73 9.00
CA LEU A 297 -2.86 -26.35 8.71
C LEU A 297 -1.79 -26.28 7.63
N GLN A 298 -0.86 -27.24 7.61
CA GLN A 298 0.12 -27.36 6.54
C GLN A 298 -0.57 -27.62 5.20
N GLU A 299 -1.63 -28.45 5.16
CA GLU A 299 -2.41 -28.66 3.94
C GLU A 299 -3.07 -27.37 3.44
N ASP A 300 -3.63 -26.56 4.35
CA ASP A 300 -4.19 -25.25 4.01
C ASP A 300 -3.12 -24.29 3.46
N ILE A 301 -1.92 -24.26 4.05
CA ILE A 301 -0.77 -23.45 3.57
C ILE A 301 -0.29 -23.97 2.21
N ASP A 302 -0.19 -25.28 2.03
CA ASP A 302 0.24 -25.89 0.77
C ASP A 302 -0.77 -25.58 -0.34
N ARG A 303 -2.08 -25.58 -0.03
CA ARG A 303 -3.13 -25.20 -0.97
C ARG A 303 -3.07 -23.72 -1.34
N LEU A 304 -2.71 -22.86 -0.38
CA LEU A 304 -2.49 -21.43 -0.62
C LEU A 304 -1.28 -21.19 -1.52
N THR A 305 -0.20 -21.95 -1.32
CA THR A 305 1.10 -21.77 -2.00
C THR A 305 1.30 -22.62 -3.26
N GLN A 306 0.43 -23.60 -3.51
CA GLN A 306 0.47 -24.38 -4.75
C GLN A 306 0.24 -23.48 -5.95
N GLU A 307 1.17 -23.48 -6.90
CA GLU A 307 1.12 -22.71 -8.13
C GLU A 307 -0.02 -23.21 -9.04
N GLY A 308 -1.02 -22.37 -9.22
CA GLY A 308 -2.09 -22.53 -10.20
C GLY A 308 -2.46 -21.14 -10.66
N ASP A 309 -2.20 -20.85 -11.94
CA ASP A 309 -2.36 -19.53 -12.55
C ASP A 309 -3.80 -19.28 -13.08
N ALA A 310 -4.71 -20.23 -12.88
CA ALA A 310 -6.10 -20.03 -13.26
C ALA A 310 -6.74 -19.00 -12.33
N GLU A 311 -7.43 -18.01 -12.90
CA GLU A 311 -8.17 -16.97 -12.18
C GLU A 311 -9.11 -17.56 -11.11
N SER A 312 -9.76 -18.69 -11.40
CA SER A 312 -10.60 -19.43 -10.45
C SER A 312 -9.85 -19.99 -9.24
N ASP A 313 -8.56 -20.30 -9.39
CA ASP A 313 -7.73 -20.76 -8.26
C ASP A 313 -7.35 -19.59 -7.35
N VAL A 314 -7.18 -18.38 -7.88
CA VAL A 314 -6.86 -17.21 -7.06
C VAL A 314 -8.07 -16.73 -6.27
N ALA A 315 -9.24 -16.57 -6.89
CA ALA A 315 -10.48 -16.22 -6.18
C ALA A 315 -10.74 -17.18 -4.99
N ARG A 316 -10.54 -18.48 -5.20
CA ARG A 316 -10.67 -19.50 -4.16
C ARG A 316 -9.62 -19.33 -3.04
N ARG A 317 -8.36 -19.03 -3.38
CA ARG A 317 -7.30 -18.77 -2.39
C ARG A 317 -7.61 -17.52 -1.55
N VAL A 318 -8.07 -16.47 -2.21
CA VAL A 318 -8.49 -15.21 -1.59
C VAL A 318 -9.67 -15.43 -0.62
N GLU A 319 -10.65 -16.26 -0.98
CA GLU A 319 -11.77 -16.60 -0.07
C GLU A 319 -11.31 -17.39 1.17
N THR A 320 -10.30 -18.25 1.03
CA THR A 320 -9.75 -19.02 2.17
C THR A 320 -8.84 -18.18 3.08
N PHE A 321 -8.45 -16.99 2.63
CA PHE A 321 -7.45 -16.15 3.28
C PHE A 321 -7.82 -15.75 4.72
N PRO A 322 -9.03 -15.21 5.02
CA PRO A 322 -9.42 -14.86 6.38
C PRO A 322 -9.33 -16.02 7.38
N GLY A 323 -9.79 -17.21 6.95
CA GLY A 323 -9.85 -18.39 7.81
C GLY A 323 -8.46 -18.96 8.12
N LEU A 324 -7.59 -19.02 7.12
CA LEU A 324 -6.22 -19.49 7.29
C LEU A 324 -5.43 -18.56 8.23
N PHE A 325 -5.54 -17.25 8.04
CA PHE A 325 -4.81 -16.30 8.88
C PHE A 325 -5.34 -16.21 10.31
N ALA A 326 -6.64 -16.35 10.53
CA ALA A 326 -7.18 -16.51 11.88
C ALA A 326 -6.59 -17.74 12.59
N LYS A 327 -6.46 -18.89 11.90
CA LYS A 327 -5.81 -20.09 12.45
C LYS A 327 -4.33 -19.86 12.76
N LEU A 328 -3.62 -19.19 11.85
CA LEU A 328 -2.20 -18.89 12.02
C LEU A 328 -1.96 -17.93 13.19
N ASN A 329 -2.78 -16.87 13.34
CA ASN A 329 -2.69 -15.90 14.43
C ASN A 329 -2.97 -16.57 15.78
N ALA A 330 -3.96 -17.48 15.84
CA ALA A 330 -4.28 -18.23 17.05
C ALA A 330 -3.13 -19.13 17.54
N LEU A 331 -2.17 -19.45 16.67
CA LEU A 331 -0.95 -20.20 17.00
C LEU A 331 0.24 -19.30 17.38
N GLY A 332 0.01 -17.99 17.55
CA GLY A 332 1.04 -17.04 17.96
C GLY A 332 2.01 -16.67 16.83
N GLY A 333 1.68 -16.94 15.57
CA GLY A 333 2.47 -16.39 14.47
C GLY A 333 2.30 -14.87 14.37
N ARG A 334 3.24 -14.22 13.68
CA ARG A 334 3.32 -12.76 13.58
C ARG A 334 3.47 -12.29 12.15
N TRP A 335 2.87 -11.13 11.90
CA TRP A 335 2.98 -10.43 10.63
C TRP A 335 4.06 -9.36 10.68
N VAL A 336 4.75 -9.24 9.56
CA VAL A 336 5.51 -8.05 9.20
C VAL A 336 5.02 -7.61 7.85
N ALA A 337 4.17 -6.59 7.84
CA ALA A 337 3.93 -5.86 6.61
C ALA A 337 5.25 -5.19 6.22
N ARG A 338 5.83 -5.56 5.08
CA ARG A 338 6.96 -4.82 4.51
C ARG A 338 6.47 -3.54 3.85
N ASP A 339 5.26 -3.55 3.29
CA ASP A 339 4.63 -2.37 2.70
C ASP A 339 3.09 -2.52 2.84
N VAL A 340 2.45 -1.59 3.58
CA VAL A 340 0.99 -1.30 3.66
C VAL A 340 0.06 -2.54 3.62
N VAL A 341 0.28 -3.51 4.49
CA VAL A 341 -0.71 -4.56 4.81
C VAL A 341 -1.01 -4.53 6.30
N GLU A 342 -1.08 -3.32 6.87
CA GLU A 342 -1.49 -3.15 8.26
C GLU A 342 -3.00 -2.90 8.34
N GLU A 343 -3.57 -1.93 7.61
CA GLU A 343 -4.99 -1.58 7.84
C GLU A 343 -6.06 -2.29 6.99
N HIS A 344 -5.71 -3.00 5.91
CA HIS A 344 -6.70 -3.88 5.26
C HIS A 344 -6.93 -5.20 6.01
N THR A 345 -6.07 -5.51 6.99
CA THR A 345 -6.08 -6.81 7.68
C THR A 345 -6.13 -6.71 9.20
N LEU A 346 -5.55 -5.70 9.85
CA LEU A 346 -5.05 -5.88 11.22
C LEU A 346 -5.86 -5.26 12.37
N GLN A 347 -6.66 -4.20 12.17
CA GLN A 347 -7.60 -3.80 13.24
C GLN A 347 -8.70 -4.86 13.43
N ASP A 348 -9.08 -5.56 12.35
CA ASP A 348 -10.06 -6.64 12.38
C ASP A 348 -9.44 -8.06 12.50
N ALA A 349 -8.11 -8.24 12.45
CA ALA A 349 -7.47 -9.57 12.59
C ALA A 349 -7.59 -10.18 14.00
N ASN A 350 -7.83 -9.33 15.00
CA ASN A 350 -8.23 -9.75 16.35
C ASN A 350 -9.75 -9.70 16.56
N GLY A 351 -10.51 -9.22 15.56
CA GLY A 351 -11.97 -9.28 15.49
C GLY A 351 -12.46 -10.53 14.76
N PRO A 352 -13.75 -10.87 14.85
CA PRO A 352 -14.30 -12.12 14.31
C PRO A 352 -14.41 -12.18 12.77
N ALA A 353 -14.06 -11.12 12.03
CA ALA A 353 -14.08 -11.08 10.57
C ALA A 353 -13.13 -10.00 10.01
N PRO A 354 -11.97 -10.34 9.42
CA PRO A 354 -11.13 -9.35 8.75
C PRO A 354 -11.83 -8.86 7.47
N ASN A 355 -12.23 -7.60 7.45
CA ASN A 355 -12.74 -6.95 6.23
C ASN A 355 -11.58 -6.52 5.34
N ILE A 356 -10.90 -7.49 4.74
CA ILE A 356 -10.03 -7.18 3.61
C ILE A 356 -10.93 -6.60 2.52
N ARG A 357 -10.60 -5.39 2.04
CA ARG A 357 -11.16 -4.83 0.81
C ARG A 357 -10.58 -5.60 -0.37
N LEU A 358 -11.00 -6.86 -0.50
CA LEU A 358 -10.63 -7.78 -1.56
C LEU A 358 -11.02 -7.24 -2.94
N ASP A 359 -11.93 -6.26 -2.99
CA ASP A 359 -12.28 -5.52 -4.20
C ASP A 359 -11.11 -4.76 -4.83
N LEU A 360 -10.03 -4.50 -4.08
CA LEU A 360 -8.84 -3.82 -4.57
C LEU A 360 -7.65 -4.76 -4.83
N VAL A 361 -7.81 -6.06 -4.60
CA VAL A 361 -6.73 -7.03 -4.83
C VAL A 361 -6.81 -7.52 -6.26
N ASN A 362 -5.75 -7.26 -7.03
CA ASN A 362 -5.56 -7.90 -8.32
C ASN A 362 -5.22 -9.37 -8.09
N GLU A 363 -6.23 -10.22 -8.24
CA GLU A 363 -6.09 -11.67 -8.13
C GLU A 363 -5.00 -12.20 -9.06
N ALA A 364 -4.94 -11.74 -10.32
CA ALA A 364 -3.96 -12.23 -11.29
C ALA A 364 -2.50 -11.96 -10.89
N GLU A 365 -2.25 -11.00 -10.00
CA GLU A 365 -0.93 -10.59 -9.52
C GLU A 365 -0.64 -11.01 -8.07
N THR A 366 -1.62 -11.58 -7.37
CA THR A 366 -1.45 -12.05 -5.99
C THR A 366 -0.70 -13.38 -5.95
N ARG A 367 0.36 -13.47 -5.15
CA ARG A 367 1.26 -14.64 -5.06
C ARG A 367 1.55 -14.97 -3.61
N PHE A 368 1.62 -16.28 -3.33
CA PHE A 368 1.98 -16.82 -2.03
C PHE A 368 3.17 -17.75 -2.18
N ALA A 369 4.18 -17.57 -1.35
CA ALA A 369 5.30 -18.48 -1.25
C ALA A 369 5.53 -18.85 0.22
N GLN A 370 6.01 -20.06 0.47
CA GLN A 370 6.46 -20.45 1.80
C GLN A 370 7.93 -20.85 1.76
N THR A 371 8.66 -20.52 2.83
CA THR A 371 10.06 -20.89 3.01
C THR A 371 10.27 -21.33 4.45
N THR A 372 11.02 -22.40 4.68
CA THR A 372 11.45 -22.76 6.05
C THR A 372 12.82 -22.16 6.34
N LEU A 373 12.93 -21.38 7.40
CA LEU A 373 14.19 -20.97 8.00
C LEU A 373 14.56 -21.97 9.10
N TRP A 374 15.58 -22.78 8.86
CA TRP A 374 16.02 -23.84 9.78
C TRP A 374 16.76 -23.28 11.00
N ARG A 375 16.58 -23.93 12.16
CA ARG A 375 17.33 -23.64 13.39
C ARG A 375 18.83 -23.55 13.11
N GLY A 376 19.47 -22.50 13.63
CA GLY A 376 20.91 -22.30 13.52
C GLY A 376 21.41 -21.77 12.16
N ASN A 377 20.51 -21.53 11.19
CA ASN A 377 20.88 -20.76 10.01
C ASN A 377 20.99 -19.28 10.37
N GLU A 378 22.09 -18.67 9.94
CA GLU A 378 22.23 -17.22 9.91
C GLU A 378 21.48 -16.70 8.67
N THR A 379 20.60 -15.71 8.87
CA THR A 379 20.02 -14.96 7.76
C THR A 379 20.73 -13.63 7.63
N TYR A 380 20.83 -13.15 6.39
CA TYR A 380 21.41 -11.87 6.06
C TYR A 380 20.33 -11.06 5.35
N ALA A 381 20.08 -9.84 5.82
CA ALA A 381 19.20 -8.93 5.08
C ALA A 381 19.93 -8.40 3.84
N GLU A 382 19.17 -8.12 2.78
CA GLU A 382 19.70 -7.50 1.57
C GLU A 382 20.40 -6.18 1.93
N GLY A 383 21.71 -6.11 1.68
CA GLY A 383 22.53 -4.93 2.01
C GLY A 383 23.08 -4.86 3.44
N VAL A 384 22.89 -5.88 4.29
CA VAL A 384 23.44 -5.93 5.66
C VAL A 384 24.38 -7.12 5.84
N ASN A 385 25.64 -6.85 6.20
CA ASN A 385 26.69 -7.87 6.38
C ASN A 385 26.74 -8.48 7.78
N GLN A 386 25.81 -8.16 8.68
CA GLN A 386 25.72 -8.79 9.99
C GLN A 386 24.61 -9.85 9.99
N PRO A 387 24.91 -11.09 10.42
CA PRO A 387 23.91 -12.15 10.52
C PRO A 387 22.89 -11.80 11.60
N VAL A 388 21.62 -12.05 11.30
CA VAL A 388 20.55 -12.01 12.30
C VAL A 388 20.76 -13.17 13.27
N ILE A 389 20.52 -12.90 14.54
CA ILE A 389 20.59 -13.84 15.68
C ILE A 389 20.12 -15.23 15.25
N ALA A 390 20.89 -16.27 15.63
CA ALA A 390 20.56 -17.65 15.34
C ALA A 390 19.14 -17.98 15.84
N VAL A 391 18.24 -18.33 14.92
CA VAL A 391 16.89 -18.76 15.28
C VAL A 391 16.95 -20.03 16.12
N SER A 392 16.30 -20.01 17.28
CA SER A 392 16.31 -21.11 18.25
C SER A 392 15.43 -22.29 17.85
N GLU A 393 14.65 -22.19 16.78
CA GLU A 393 13.82 -23.25 16.19
C GLU A 393 13.58 -23.02 14.70
N ASP A 394 13.00 -24.02 14.03
CA ASP A 394 12.62 -23.89 12.62
C ASP A 394 11.42 -22.96 12.50
N LEU A 395 11.55 -21.91 11.70
CA LEU A 395 10.48 -20.98 11.38
C LEU A 395 9.93 -21.27 9.99
N LEU A 396 8.61 -21.30 9.85
CA LEU A 396 7.94 -21.22 8.58
C LEU A 396 7.66 -19.74 8.28
N ILE A 397 8.12 -19.30 7.11
CA ILE A 397 7.92 -17.96 6.58
C ILE A 397 6.90 -18.07 5.44
N ILE A 398 5.81 -17.33 5.51
CA ILE A 398 4.83 -17.22 4.42
C ILE A 398 4.93 -15.82 3.84
N ASP A 399 5.33 -15.72 2.59
CA ASP A 399 5.43 -14.50 1.81
C ASP A 399 4.14 -14.32 1.01
N ALA A 400 3.40 -13.25 1.29
CA ALA A 400 2.17 -12.86 0.62
C ALA A 400 2.40 -11.56 -0.14
N ALA A 401 2.37 -11.65 -1.46
CA ALA A 401 2.43 -10.53 -2.38
C ALA A 401 1.02 -10.27 -2.93
N PHE A 402 0.48 -9.08 -2.70
CA PHE A 402 -0.82 -8.65 -3.24
C PHE A 402 -0.59 -7.66 -4.36
N GLY A 403 -1.07 -7.97 -5.56
CA GLY A 403 -1.20 -6.94 -6.60
C GLY A 403 -2.38 -6.05 -6.25
N MET A 404 -2.26 -4.75 -6.51
CA MET A 404 -3.33 -3.78 -6.23
C MET A 404 -4.02 -3.38 -7.54
N ASP A 405 -5.36 -3.52 -7.59
CA ASP A 405 -6.21 -2.95 -8.63
C ASP A 405 -6.98 -1.76 -8.06
N TRP A 406 -6.63 -0.57 -8.51
CA TRP A 406 -7.27 0.68 -8.08
C TRP A 406 -8.48 1.05 -8.94
N GLY A 407 -8.94 0.16 -9.82
CA GLY A 407 -10.05 0.40 -10.74
C GLY A 407 -9.68 1.26 -11.95
N TYR A 408 -8.40 1.30 -12.31
CA TYR A 408 -7.88 2.06 -13.44
C TYR A 408 -7.48 1.15 -14.60
N SER A 409 -7.80 1.54 -15.84
CA SER A 409 -7.51 0.73 -17.02
C SER A 409 -6.02 0.65 -17.36
N THR A 410 -5.22 1.59 -16.85
CA THR A 410 -3.79 1.69 -17.16
C THR A 410 -3.03 2.30 -15.99
N TYR A 411 -1.77 1.92 -15.85
CA TYR A 411 -0.85 2.55 -14.92
C TYR A 411 0.56 2.65 -15.51
N ARG A 412 1.36 3.55 -14.93
CA ARG A 412 2.79 3.67 -15.21
C ARG A 412 3.55 3.85 -13.91
N SER A 413 4.43 2.89 -13.60
CA SER A 413 5.46 3.06 -12.57
C SER A 413 6.57 3.95 -13.11
N LEU A 414 6.94 4.97 -12.35
CA LEU A 414 8.01 5.92 -12.66
C LEU A 414 9.25 5.72 -11.77
N GLY A 415 9.29 4.55 -11.11
CA GLY A 415 10.29 4.19 -10.12
C GLY A 415 9.66 3.40 -8.96
N PRO A 416 10.45 3.04 -7.96
CA PRO A 416 9.97 2.30 -6.78
C PRO A 416 9.05 3.15 -5.87
N HIS A 417 8.92 4.44 -6.16
CA HIS A 417 8.27 5.38 -5.24
C HIS A 417 7.18 6.21 -5.87
N TYR A 418 6.89 6.12 -7.17
CA TYR A 418 5.88 6.97 -7.81
C TYR A 418 5.16 6.21 -8.93
N THR A 419 3.83 6.22 -8.89
CA THR A 419 2.96 5.57 -9.87
C THR A 419 1.82 6.48 -10.25
N ILE A 420 1.50 6.46 -11.53
CA ILE A 420 0.32 7.13 -12.08
C ILE A 420 -0.63 6.06 -12.58
N PHE A 421 -1.85 6.05 -12.08
CA PHE A 421 -2.96 5.28 -12.61
C PHE A 421 -3.88 6.21 -13.39
N TYR A 422 -4.41 5.76 -14.51
CA TYR A 422 -5.32 6.58 -15.30
C TYR A 422 -6.28 5.77 -16.17
N SER A 423 -7.46 6.36 -16.37
CA SER A 423 -8.54 5.83 -17.19
C SER A 423 -9.07 6.93 -18.09
N LEU A 424 -9.13 6.66 -19.38
CA LEU A 424 -9.53 7.62 -20.40
C LEU A 424 -10.97 7.37 -20.85
N ASP A 425 -11.81 8.41 -20.80
CA ASP A 425 -13.12 8.41 -21.42
C ASP A 425 -13.13 9.37 -22.61
N PHE A 426 -12.88 8.83 -23.81
CA PHE A 426 -12.89 9.61 -25.04
C PHE A 426 -14.29 10.06 -25.47
N VAL A 427 -15.36 9.45 -24.92
CA VAL A 427 -16.75 9.80 -25.25
C VAL A 427 -17.17 11.03 -24.45
N GLN A 428 -16.91 11.00 -23.14
CA GLN A 428 -17.20 12.12 -22.23
C GLN A 428 -16.04 13.14 -22.15
N GLN A 429 -14.90 12.84 -22.78
CA GLN A 429 -13.71 13.68 -22.88
C GLN A 429 -13.11 14.07 -21.54
N PHE A 430 -12.84 13.08 -20.68
CA PHE A 430 -12.09 13.27 -19.44
C PHE A 430 -11.08 12.14 -19.20
N VAL A 431 -10.12 12.40 -18.32
CA VAL A 431 -9.21 11.43 -17.73
C VAL A 431 -9.46 11.39 -16.22
N ASN A 432 -9.67 10.19 -15.66
CA ASN A 432 -9.52 9.98 -14.23
C ASN A 432 -8.06 9.62 -13.98
N VAL A 433 -7.43 10.23 -12.99
CA VAL A 433 -6.03 10.01 -12.61
C VAL A 433 -5.95 9.70 -11.12
N SER A 434 -5.10 8.75 -10.75
CA SER A 434 -4.66 8.56 -9.38
C SER A 434 -3.14 8.65 -9.32
N LEU A 435 -2.64 9.51 -8.43
CA LEU A 435 -1.22 9.67 -8.15
C LEU A 435 -0.90 8.97 -6.85
N CYS A 436 0.10 8.10 -6.88
CA CYS A 436 0.57 7.36 -5.72
C CYS A 436 2.08 7.53 -5.55
N ALA A 437 2.55 7.91 -4.36
CA ALA A 437 3.98 7.88 -4.06
C ALA A 437 4.31 7.59 -2.60
N LYS A 438 5.53 7.10 -2.38
CA LYS A 438 6.14 6.91 -1.04
C LYS A 438 6.55 8.25 -0.42
N THR A 439 5.55 9.05 -0.08
CA THR A 439 5.74 10.35 0.56
C THR A 439 4.58 10.67 1.51
N LEU A 440 4.87 11.46 2.54
CA LEU A 440 3.85 12.11 3.35
C LEU A 440 3.51 13.53 2.85
N GLY A 441 4.35 14.11 1.98
CA GLY A 441 4.17 15.46 1.48
C GLY A 441 3.26 15.55 0.27
N TRP A 442 3.77 16.16 -0.80
CA TRP A 442 2.99 16.38 -2.03
C TRP A 442 3.52 15.60 -3.24
N LEU A 443 2.62 15.39 -4.19
CA LEU A 443 2.77 14.74 -5.49
C LEU A 443 2.52 15.79 -6.59
N GLY A 444 3.35 15.80 -7.62
CA GLY A 444 3.23 16.69 -8.76
C GLY A 444 3.14 15.90 -10.05
N MET A 445 2.24 16.32 -10.94
CA MET A 445 2.15 15.83 -12.30
C MET A 445 1.95 17.02 -13.23
N GLY A 446 2.48 17.00 -14.44
CA GLY A 446 2.16 18.02 -15.44
C GLY A 446 2.07 17.45 -16.84
N TRP A 447 1.16 17.99 -17.65
CA TRP A 447 0.93 17.53 -19.02
C TRP A 447 1.70 18.38 -20.02
N LEU A 448 2.47 17.73 -20.88
CA LEU A 448 3.35 18.39 -21.82
C LEU A 448 2.70 18.58 -23.17
N ARG A 449 2.84 19.78 -23.71
CA ARG A 449 2.32 20.15 -25.03
C ARG A 449 2.99 19.31 -26.12
N PRO A 450 2.22 18.66 -27.02
CA PRO A 450 2.78 17.86 -28.11
C PRO A 450 3.64 18.68 -29.08
N ASP A 451 3.38 19.98 -29.17
CA ASP A 451 4.02 20.94 -30.07
C ASP A 451 5.15 21.75 -29.41
N ARG A 452 5.58 21.38 -28.20
CA ARG A 452 6.69 22.08 -27.53
C ARG A 452 7.99 22.00 -28.35
N ASP A 453 8.80 23.05 -28.24
CA ASP A 453 10.13 23.06 -28.84
C ASP A 453 11.02 21.99 -28.20
N ALA A 454 11.69 21.19 -29.05
CA ALA A 454 12.67 20.20 -28.61
C ALA A 454 13.90 20.91 -28.02
N GLY A 455 13.84 21.21 -26.72
CA GLY A 455 14.89 21.92 -25.99
C GLY A 455 14.38 22.92 -24.95
N SER A 456 13.08 23.22 -24.93
CA SER A 456 12.51 24.03 -23.84
C SER A 456 12.58 23.25 -22.51
N PRO A 457 12.80 23.92 -21.37
CA PRO A 457 12.64 23.29 -20.06
C PRO A 457 11.26 22.65 -19.94
N LEU A 458 11.22 21.42 -19.41
CA LEU A 458 10.00 20.61 -19.42
C LEU A 458 8.89 21.18 -18.52
N MET A 459 9.27 21.96 -17.51
CA MET A 459 8.34 22.64 -16.61
C MET A 459 7.85 23.99 -17.17
N GLN A 460 8.47 24.52 -18.23
CA GLN A 460 8.01 25.77 -18.84
C GLN A 460 6.67 25.59 -19.55
N ASN A 461 5.73 26.48 -19.24
CA ASN A 461 4.39 26.56 -19.84
C ASN A 461 3.66 25.21 -19.75
N THR A 462 3.74 24.60 -18.56
CA THR A 462 3.17 23.30 -18.28
C THR A 462 2.01 23.45 -17.31
N ASP A 463 0.89 22.84 -17.68
CA ASP A 463 -0.30 22.63 -16.88
C ASP A 463 -0.02 21.51 -15.87
N MET A 464 -0.15 21.83 -14.58
CA MET A 464 0.35 21.06 -13.44
C MET A 464 -0.76 20.76 -12.44
N VAL A 465 -0.72 19.55 -11.91
CA VAL A 465 -1.45 19.13 -10.72
C VAL A 465 -0.50 19.01 -9.56
N VAL A 466 -0.90 19.55 -8.41
CA VAL A 466 -0.29 19.23 -7.12
C VAL A 466 -1.32 18.55 -6.25
N ALA A 467 -1.02 17.32 -5.84
CA ALA A 467 -1.89 16.50 -5.03
C ALA A 467 -1.23 16.16 -3.69
N TYR A 468 -1.98 16.19 -2.61
CA TYR A 468 -1.49 15.93 -1.25
C TYR A 468 -2.65 15.49 -0.35
N VAL A 469 -2.37 15.14 0.89
CA VAL A 469 -3.40 14.79 1.87
C VAL A 469 -3.29 15.71 3.07
N LYS A 470 -4.40 16.34 3.47
CA LYS A 470 -4.48 17.28 4.59
C LYS A 470 -5.66 16.92 5.48
N ASP A 471 -5.42 16.74 6.77
CA ASP A 471 -6.47 16.46 7.78
C ASP A 471 -7.36 15.25 7.42
N GLY A 472 -6.76 14.15 6.99
CA GLY A 472 -7.54 13.05 6.43
C GLY A 472 -7.82 13.19 4.94
N GLN A 473 -8.00 14.38 4.40
CA GLN A 473 -8.66 14.50 3.10
C GLN A 473 -7.66 14.66 1.97
N GLY A 474 -7.86 13.91 0.89
CA GLY A 474 -7.14 14.15 -0.35
C GLY A 474 -7.46 15.54 -0.88
N ALA A 475 -6.43 16.26 -1.32
CA ALA A 475 -6.52 17.58 -1.91
C ALA A 475 -5.76 17.60 -3.24
N VAL A 476 -6.29 18.38 -4.17
CA VAL A 476 -5.71 18.60 -5.50
C VAL A 476 -5.78 20.09 -5.78
N GLU A 477 -4.66 20.64 -6.21
CA GLU A 477 -4.52 22.01 -6.66
C GLU A 477 -4.15 22.01 -8.13
N ASP A 478 -4.90 22.81 -8.89
CA ASP A 478 -4.61 23.14 -10.27
C ASP A 478 -3.62 24.30 -10.32
N ARG A 479 -2.51 24.09 -11.02
CA ARG A 479 -1.37 25.00 -11.05
C ARG A 479 -0.76 25.10 -12.45
N PHE A 480 -0.15 26.24 -12.74
CA PHE A 480 0.54 26.48 -13.99
C PHE A 480 1.97 26.89 -13.76
N ALA A 481 2.90 26.18 -14.40
CA ALA A 481 4.30 26.49 -14.35
C ALA A 481 4.69 27.37 -15.55
N ARG A 482 5.02 28.64 -15.31
CA ARG A 482 5.54 29.54 -16.35
C ARG A 482 7.00 29.25 -16.69
N TRP A 483 7.77 28.78 -15.71
CA TRP A 483 9.21 28.52 -15.83
C TRP A 483 9.67 27.52 -14.77
N PHE A 484 10.93 27.57 -14.33
CA PHE A 484 11.46 26.73 -13.25
C PHE A 484 11.10 27.21 -11.83
N GLU A 485 10.31 28.28 -11.72
CA GLU A 485 9.81 28.81 -10.44
C GLU A 485 8.65 27.95 -9.90
N GLU A 486 8.22 28.23 -8.66
CA GLU A 486 7.06 27.54 -8.09
C GLU A 486 5.82 27.72 -9.01
N PRO A 487 5.14 26.62 -9.41
CA PRO A 487 3.89 26.71 -10.16
C PRO A 487 2.86 27.50 -9.36
N LEU A 488 2.25 28.49 -10.01
CA LEU A 488 1.22 29.30 -9.38
C LEU A 488 -0.12 28.57 -9.47
N LYS A 489 -0.97 28.71 -8.44
CA LYS A 489 -2.36 28.27 -8.54
C LYS A 489 -3.07 28.97 -9.68
N ASP A 490 -3.86 28.23 -10.45
CA ASP A 490 -4.48 28.76 -11.66
C ASP A 490 -5.41 29.93 -11.37
N GLU A 491 -6.17 29.85 -10.27
CA GLU A 491 -7.02 30.95 -9.78
C GLU A 491 -6.27 32.28 -9.53
N LEU A 492 -4.96 32.24 -9.26
CA LEU A 492 -4.13 33.42 -9.04
C LEU A 492 -3.60 34.02 -10.36
N LEU A 493 -3.70 33.30 -11.47
CA LEU A 493 -3.32 33.76 -12.80
C LEU A 493 -4.38 34.65 -13.44
N ALA A 494 -5.63 34.51 -13.02
CA ALA A 494 -6.75 35.28 -13.52
C ALA A 494 -6.48 36.80 -13.41
N GLY A 495 -6.48 37.49 -14.56
CA GLY A 495 -6.26 38.94 -14.63
C GLY A 495 -4.80 39.39 -14.51
N GLN A 496 -3.85 38.47 -14.33
CA GLN A 496 -2.45 38.78 -14.55
C GLN A 496 -2.21 38.93 -16.06
N ARG A 497 -1.44 39.96 -16.45
CA ARG A 497 -0.91 40.03 -17.83
C ARG A 497 0.04 38.85 -18.01
N SER A 498 -0.19 38.04 -19.04
CA SER A 498 0.46 36.75 -19.18
C SER A 498 1.22 36.60 -20.48
N ASP A 499 2.21 35.69 -20.39
CA ASP A 499 3.17 35.22 -21.37
C ASP A 499 4.00 36.34 -22.02
N ASP A 500 5.12 35.98 -22.64
CA ASP A 500 5.97 36.94 -23.36
C ASP A 500 5.22 37.60 -24.56
N VAL A 501 3.95 37.24 -24.80
CA VAL A 501 3.11 37.58 -25.95
C VAL A 501 1.86 38.42 -25.57
N GLY A 502 1.51 38.53 -24.28
CA GLY A 502 0.52 39.47 -23.76
C GLY A 502 -0.94 39.01 -23.73
N ASN A 503 -1.22 37.71 -23.81
CA ASN A 503 -2.59 37.19 -23.69
C ASN A 503 -3.01 37.08 -22.20
N PRO A 504 -4.23 37.47 -21.81
CA PRO A 504 -4.71 37.28 -20.43
C PRO A 504 -4.95 35.79 -20.12
N LEU A 505 -4.46 35.30 -18.96
CA LEU A 505 -4.84 33.97 -18.43
C LEU A 505 -6.18 34.10 -17.72
N ASN A 506 -7.02 33.09 -17.88
CA ASN A 506 -8.33 33.00 -17.25
C ASN A 506 -8.37 32.08 -16.01
N GLY A 507 -7.32 31.28 -15.78
CA GLY A 507 -6.94 30.75 -14.47
C GLY A 507 -8.06 30.04 -13.71
N ALA A 508 -8.69 29.05 -14.31
CA ALA A 508 -9.83 28.35 -13.72
C ALA A 508 -9.45 26.93 -13.32
N ASN A 509 -9.63 26.59 -12.02
CA ASN A 509 -9.43 25.23 -11.53
C ASN A 509 -10.32 24.24 -12.28
N ASP A 510 -9.72 23.39 -13.11
CA ASP A 510 -10.40 22.42 -13.97
C ASP A 510 -10.42 20.99 -13.40
N LEU A 511 -9.83 20.81 -12.22
CA LEU A 511 -9.65 19.52 -11.56
C LEU A 511 -10.83 19.20 -10.63
N GLU A 512 -11.39 18.00 -10.80
CA GLU A 512 -12.45 17.46 -9.94
C GLU A 512 -11.85 16.37 -9.05
N LEU A 513 -11.68 16.65 -7.75
CA LEU A 513 -11.32 15.61 -6.78
C LEU A 513 -12.38 14.50 -6.80
N ILE A 514 -11.96 13.24 -6.91
CA ILE A 514 -12.88 12.08 -6.88
C ILE A 514 -13.04 11.63 -5.42
N PRO A 515 -14.20 11.88 -4.76
CA PRO A 515 -14.38 11.52 -3.36
C PRO A 515 -14.55 10.01 -3.19
N GLY A 516 -14.06 9.47 -2.06
CA GLY A 516 -14.37 8.10 -1.64
C GLY A 516 -13.43 7.00 -2.16
N VAL A 517 -12.38 7.36 -2.89
CA VAL A 517 -11.35 6.39 -3.32
C VAL A 517 -10.00 6.70 -2.67
N LEU A 518 -10.02 6.82 -1.33
CA LEU A 518 -8.86 6.83 -0.40
C LEU A 518 -8.26 8.20 -0.08
N GLY A 519 -9.13 9.17 0.22
CA GLY A 519 -8.78 10.38 0.98
C GLY A 519 -9.15 10.23 2.45
N ARG A 520 -8.44 9.36 3.18
CA ARG A 520 -8.26 9.42 4.64
C ARG A 520 -6.76 9.31 4.89
N SER A 521 -6.11 10.43 5.22
CA SER A 521 -4.72 10.53 5.66
C SER A 521 -4.37 9.38 6.56
N GLY A 522 -3.11 8.97 6.47
CA GLY A 522 -2.27 8.38 7.50
C GLY A 522 -2.91 7.95 8.82
N GLN A 523 -3.74 8.74 9.49
CA GLN A 523 -4.44 8.35 10.72
C GLN A 523 -5.42 7.15 10.65
N GLU A 524 -6.06 6.86 9.51
CA GLU A 524 -6.79 5.57 9.28
C GLU A 524 -6.01 4.63 8.32
N TRP A 525 -4.79 5.05 7.96
CA TRP A 525 -3.65 4.37 7.30
C TRP A 525 -2.76 3.45 8.15
N CYS A 526 -2.42 4.06 9.28
CA CYS A 526 -1.61 3.61 10.39
C CYS A 526 -1.92 4.59 11.55
N PRO A 527 -2.54 4.16 12.66
CA PRO A 527 -2.85 5.07 13.77
C PRO A 527 -1.61 5.67 14.47
N ASP A 528 -0.39 5.23 14.11
CA ASP A 528 0.85 5.51 14.82
C ASP A 528 1.99 6.02 13.89
N ASP A 529 3.07 6.52 14.52
CA ASP A 529 4.36 6.91 13.91
C ASP A 529 5.11 5.76 13.20
N ALA A 530 4.54 4.54 13.17
CA ALA A 530 5.15 3.30 12.70
C ALA A 530 5.18 3.14 11.17
N CYS A 531 4.25 3.77 10.44
CA CYS A 531 4.27 3.79 8.97
C CYS A 531 5.23 4.86 8.45
N ASN A 532 6.51 4.76 8.79
CA ASN A 532 7.54 5.59 8.22
C ASN A 532 8.41 4.76 7.24
N PRO A 533 8.28 4.93 5.91
CA PRO A 533 7.58 6.03 5.23
C PRO A 533 6.15 5.66 4.79
N GLY A 534 5.20 6.53 5.13
CA GLY A 534 3.84 6.48 4.61
C GLY A 534 3.80 6.85 3.13
N PHE A 535 2.67 6.56 2.49
CA PHE A 535 2.45 6.85 1.08
C PHE A 535 1.23 7.74 0.92
N THR A 536 1.24 8.55 -0.14
CA THR A 536 0.15 9.45 -0.50
C THR A 536 -0.50 8.90 -1.76
N LEU A 537 -1.83 8.77 -1.74
CA LEU A 537 -2.66 8.38 -2.88
C LEU A 537 -3.78 9.42 -3.04
N VAL A 538 -3.85 10.08 -4.19
CA VAL A 538 -4.89 11.09 -4.47
C VAL A 538 -5.48 10.87 -5.85
N GLN A 539 -6.81 10.93 -5.94
CA GLN A 539 -7.56 10.69 -7.17
C GLN A 539 -8.31 11.94 -7.60
N PHE A 540 -8.19 12.27 -8.88
CA PHE A 540 -8.85 13.41 -9.48
C PHE A 540 -9.27 13.11 -10.91
N ARG A 541 -10.14 13.95 -11.45
CA ARG A 541 -10.58 13.93 -12.84
C ARG A 541 -10.20 15.25 -13.49
N ARG A 542 -9.78 15.18 -14.74
CA ARG A 542 -9.53 16.35 -15.59
C ARG A 542 -10.23 16.20 -16.94
N ARG A 543 -10.79 17.28 -17.49
CA ARG A 543 -11.39 17.28 -18.83
C ARG A 543 -10.33 17.43 -19.92
N PHE A 544 -10.59 16.93 -21.12
CA PHE A 544 -9.64 17.07 -22.23
C PHE A 544 -9.57 18.49 -22.79
N LEU A 545 -10.67 19.22 -22.69
CA LEU A 545 -10.80 20.59 -23.11
C LEU A 545 -11.46 21.36 -21.99
N THR A 546 -10.88 22.50 -21.68
CA THR A 546 -11.31 23.41 -20.63
C THR A 546 -11.54 24.77 -21.26
N GLU A 547 -12.18 25.68 -20.54
CA GLU A 547 -12.30 27.06 -20.99
C GLU A 547 -11.01 27.85 -20.74
N ASP A 548 -10.10 27.32 -19.91
CA ASP A 548 -8.81 27.94 -19.61
C ASP A 548 -7.86 27.83 -20.82
N VAL A 549 -7.34 28.97 -21.29
CA VAL A 549 -6.43 29.02 -22.44
C VAL A 549 -4.99 28.66 -22.06
N SER A 550 -4.69 28.66 -20.77
CA SER A 550 -3.41 28.25 -20.17
C SER A 550 -3.26 26.74 -20.25
N ASP A 551 -4.37 26.04 -20.05
CA ASP A 551 -4.44 24.59 -20.03
C ASP A 551 -4.02 23.99 -21.37
N ILE A 552 -3.39 22.83 -21.26
CA ILE A 552 -3.14 22.01 -22.44
C ILE A 552 -4.44 21.31 -22.84
N VAL A 553 -4.81 21.43 -24.12
CA VAL A 553 -5.83 20.58 -24.72
C VAL A 553 -5.27 19.16 -24.83
N LEU A 554 -5.84 18.22 -24.08
CA LEU A 554 -5.39 16.83 -24.09
C LEU A 554 -5.70 16.19 -25.45
N PRO A 555 -4.71 15.59 -26.13
CA PRO A 555 -4.84 15.16 -27.51
C PRO A 555 -5.73 13.91 -27.62
N VAL A 556 -6.88 14.04 -28.28
CA VAL A 556 -7.80 12.90 -28.51
C VAL A 556 -7.28 11.85 -29.49
N LYS A 557 -6.28 12.18 -30.32
CA LYS A 557 -5.75 11.28 -31.37
C LYS A 557 -4.30 10.83 -31.14
N ALA A 558 -3.62 11.38 -30.13
CA ALA A 558 -2.23 11.00 -29.89
C ALA A 558 -2.18 9.63 -29.20
N SER A 559 -1.32 8.76 -29.71
CA SER A 559 -1.05 7.44 -29.12
C SER A 559 -0.35 7.53 -27.76
N LYS A 560 0.32 8.67 -27.49
CA LYS A 560 1.03 8.98 -26.26
C LYS A 560 0.88 10.44 -25.85
N ILE A 561 1.09 10.72 -24.58
CA ILE A 561 1.20 12.08 -24.05
C ILE A 561 2.45 12.17 -23.16
N GLY A 562 3.17 13.28 -23.29
CA GLY A 562 4.31 13.56 -22.42
C GLY A 562 3.82 14.07 -21.07
N ILE A 563 4.41 13.57 -20.00
CA ILE A 563 4.13 14.01 -18.63
C ILE A 563 5.42 14.29 -17.88
N ILE A 564 5.42 15.31 -17.04
CA ILE A 564 6.40 15.46 -15.98
C ILE A 564 5.79 15.04 -14.65
N PHE A 565 6.63 14.61 -13.74
CA PHE A 565 6.21 14.24 -12.40
C PHE A 565 7.22 14.72 -11.38
N SER A 566 6.75 14.94 -10.16
CA SER A 566 7.59 15.24 -9.01
C SER A 566 6.94 14.77 -7.71
N PHE A 567 7.70 14.64 -6.64
CA PHE A 567 7.16 14.54 -5.28
C PHE A 567 8.14 15.09 -4.26
N ALA A 568 7.65 15.51 -3.10
CA ALA A 568 8.46 15.98 -1.98
C ALA A 568 7.97 15.38 -0.67
N LYS A 569 8.87 15.23 0.30
CA LYS A 569 8.61 14.59 1.60
C LYS A 569 7.81 15.43 2.58
N THR A 570 7.82 16.74 2.37
CA THR A 570 7.22 17.72 3.26
C THR A 570 5.85 18.12 2.75
N ASP A 571 4.91 18.22 3.68
CA ASP A 571 3.57 18.71 3.39
C ASP A 571 3.63 20.10 2.77
N PRO A 572 2.77 20.39 1.78
CA PRO A 572 2.63 21.72 1.26
C PRO A 572 1.96 22.59 2.34
N PHE A 573 2.72 23.43 3.02
CA PHE A 573 2.15 24.48 3.86
C PHE A 573 1.40 25.48 2.99
N GLU A 574 0.36 26.15 3.53
CA GLU A 574 -0.50 27.08 2.79
C GLU A 574 0.22 28.24 2.08
N SER A 575 1.53 28.43 2.29
CA SER A 575 2.30 29.54 1.75
C SER A 575 3.38 29.20 0.72
N TYR A 576 3.87 27.96 0.62
CA TYR A 576 4.87 27.56 -0.39
C TYR A 576 4.97 26.04 -0.58
N LEU A 577 5.24 25.62 -1.81
CA LEU A 577 5.67 24.25 -2.11
C LEU A 577 7.19 24.12 -1.93
N GLU A 578 7.64 23.19 -1.08
CA GLU A 578 9.06 22.84 -1.05
C GLU A 578 9.51 22.28 -2.40
N GLN A 579 10.66 22.74 -2.90
CA GLN A 579 11.22 22.25 -4.15
C GLN A 579 11.51 20.75 -4.08
N HIS A 580 11.02 19.99 -5.05
CA HIS A 580 11.31 18.56 -5.19
C HIS A 580 12.82 18.30 -5.38
N LEU A 581 13.29 17.12 -4.97
CA LEU A 581 14.68 16.71 -5.19
C LEU A 581 14.89 16.25 -6.65
N PRO A 582 16.13 16.31 -7.19
CA PRO A 582 16.44 15.76 -8.51
C PRO A 582 16.10 14.27 -8.66
N THR A 583 16.13 13.51 -7.56
CA THR A 583 15.79 12.08 -7.53
C THR A 583 14.29 11.80 -7.44
N SER A 584 13.48 12.83 -7.17
CA SER A 584 12.03 12.74 -7.02
C SER A 584 11.28 13.50 -8.12
N THR A 585 11.91 13.69 -9.28
CA THR A 585 11.29 14.29 -10.47
C THR A 585 11.73 13.56 -11.74
N GLY A 586 10.92 13.63 -12.79
CA GLY A 586 11.29 13.10 -14.08
C GLY A 586 10.31 13.45 -15.19
N TYR A 587 10.54 12.84 -16.35
CA TYR A 587 9.72 12.97 -17.55
C TYR A 587 9.51 11.62 -18.20
N ILE A 588 8.31 11.39 -18.70
CA ILE A 588 8.00 10.18 -19.44
C ILE A 588 6.88 10.42 -20.46
N ASP A 589 6.85 9.64 -21.53
CA ASP A 589 5.66 9.51 -22.36
C ASP A 589 4.82 8.34 -21.84
N ILE A 590 3.54 8.58 -21.56
CA ILE A 590 2.59 7.53 -21.20
C ILE A 590 1.69 7.18 -22.41
N PRO A 591 1.28 5.91 -22.56
CA PRO A 591 0.23 5.54 -23.50
C PRO A 591 -1.02 6.40 -23.29
N TRP A 592 -1.61 6.91 -24.36
CA TRP A 592 -2.79 7.76 -24.25
C TRP A 592 -3.93 7.14 -25.04
N ASN A 593 -4.10 7.46 -26.32
CA ASN A 593 -5.11 6.81 -27.14
C ASN A 593 -4.60 5.48 -27.71
N LEU A 594 -5.05 4.36 -27.11
CA LEU A 594 -4.76 3.01 -27.61
C LEU A 594 -5.53 2.66 -28.89
N VAL A 595 -6.50 3.49 -29.29
CA VAL A 595 -7.26 3.31 -30.53
C VAL A 595 -6.44 3.81 -31.72
N CYS A 596 -5.76 2.88 -32.37
CA CYS A 596 -5.06 3.16 -33.60
C CYS A 596 -6.02 3.28 -34.79
N ASP A 597 -5.64 4.10 -35.79
CA ASP A 597 -6.36 4.20 -37.06
C ASP A 597 -6.47 2.84 -37.78
N PRO A 598 -7.47 2.64 -38.65
CA PRO A 598 -7.58 1.43 -39.45
C PRO A 598 -6.29 1.15 -40.22
N GLY A 599 -5.81 -0.08 -40.11
CA GLY A 599 -4.52 -0.52 -40.63
C GLY A 599 -3.34 -0.38 -39.68
N PHE A 600 -3.52 0.18 -38.48
CA PHE A 600 -2.47 0.28 -37.47
C PHE A 600 -2.87 -0.49 -36.21
N PHE A 601 -1.93 -1.16 -35.55
CA PHE A 601 -2.14 -1.81 -34.26
C PHE A 601 -1.29 -1.12 -33.20
N PHE A 602 -1.74 -1.14 -31.95
CA PHE A 602 -1.01 -0.59 -30.83
C PHE A 602 0.06 -1.59 -30.39
N ASP A 603 1.32 -1.19 -30.53
CA ASP A 603 2.46 -1.97 -30.05
C ASP A 603 2.84 -1.47 -28.66
N ILE A 604 2.54 -2.28 -27.64
CA ILE A 604 2.79 -1.95 -26.23
C ILE A 604 4.29 -1.78 -25.93
N THR A 605 5.18 -2.38 -26.72
CA THR A 605 6.63 -2.31 -26.47
C THR A 605 7.22 -0.93 -26.78
N VAL A 606 6.67 -0.26 -27.80
CA VAL A 606 7.04 1.11 -28.18
C VAL A 606 6.00 2.13 -27.77
N THR A 607 4.87 1.69 -27.21
CA THR A 607 3.72 2.51 -26.82
C THR A 607 3.24 3.43 -27.94
N ASP A 608 3.13 2.88 -29.15
CA ASP A 608 2.76 3.63 -30.35
C ASP A 608 1.97 2.77 -31.35
N CYS A 609 1.24 3.42 -32.24
CA CYS A 609 0.49 2.78 -33.32
C CYS A 609 1.42 2.42 -34.47
N LYS A 610 1.72 1.12 -34.63
CA LYS A 610 2.50 0.60 -35.74
C LYS A 610 1.61 0.21 -36.92
N PRO A 611 2.02 0.48 -38.16
CA PRO A 611 1.28 0.03 -39.32
C PRO A 611 1.34 -1.51 -39.42
N CYS A 612 0.24 -2.14 -39.80
CA CYS A 612 0.21 -3.57 -40.09
C CYS A 612 1.24 -3.95 -41.16
N GLU A 613 1.97 -5.02 -40.93
CA GLU A 613 2.92 -5.57 -41.88
C GLU A 613 2.23 -6.04 -43.18
N LYS A 614 3.02 -6.19 -44.26
CA LYS A 614 2.50 -6.67 -45.54
C LYS A 614 1.83 -8.04 -45.37
N GLY A 615 0.64 -8.19 -45.95
CA GLY A 615 -0.15 -9.42 -45.82
C GLY A 615 -1.07 -9.43 -44.60
N PHE A 616 -0.99 -8.41 -43.75
CA PHE A 616 -1.88 -8.20 -42.63
C PHE A 616 -2.68 -6.90 -42.81
N PHE A 617 -3.87 -6.84 -42.20
CA PHE A 617 -4.76 -5.69 -42.25
C PHE A 617 -5.49 -5.54 -40.92
N ARG A 618 -6.00 -4.34 -40.64
CA ARG A 618 -6.83 -4.12 -39.45
C ARG A 618 -8.01 -3.21 -39.76
N PRO A 619 -9.26 -3.71 -39.79
CA PRO A 619 -10.42 -2.84 -39.95
C PRO A 619 -10.67 -1.99 -38.69
N ALA A 620 -11.51 -0.96 -38.81
CA ALA A 620 -11.80 -0.02 -37.72
C ALA A 620 -12.35 -0.67 -36.43
N ASN A 621 -13.00 -1.84 -36.55
CA ASN A 621 -13.77 -2.46 -35.47
C ASN A 621 -13.12 -3.76 -34.92
N THR A 622 -11.81 -3.93 -35.08
CA THR A 622 -11.07 -5.10 -34.56
C THR A 622 -10.15 -4.73 -33.39
N SER A 623 -9.74 -5.75 -32.62
CA SER A 623 -8.78 -5.62 -31.51
C SER A 623 -7.65 -4.65 -31.84
N VAL A 624 -7.29 -3.79 -30.89
CA VAL A 624 -6.25 -2.78 -31.06
C VAL A 624 -4.84 -3.39 -31.10
N PHE A 625 -4.65 -4.62 -30.60
CA PHE A 625 -3.32 -5.18 -30.38
C PHE A 625 -2.82 -6.11 -31.51
N THR A 626 -3.64 -6.48 -32.47
CA THR A 626 -3.24 -7.42 -33.53
C THR A 626 -3.78 -7.03 -34.90
N CYS A 627 -2.95 -7.25 -35.93
CA CYS A 627 -3.39 -7.21 -37.32
C CYS A 627 -3.84 -8.60 -37.77
N LEU A 628 -4.91 -8.65 -38.54
CA LEU A 628 -5.45 -9.88 -39.10
C LEU A 628 -4.70 -10.24 -40.39
N ARG A 629 -4.34 -11.50 -40.53
CA ARG A 629 -3.77 -12.01 -41.78
C ARG A 629 -4.85 -11.97 -42.87
N ALA A 630 -4.54 -11.46 -44.06
CA ALA A 630 -5.49 -11.41 -45.17
C ALA A 630 -6.04 -12.83 -45.46
N PRO A 631 -7.35 -13.08 -45.37
CA PRO A 631 -7.88 -14.44 -45.54
C PRO A 631 -7.69 -14.95 -46.97
N PRO A 632 -7.73 -16.28 -47.19
CA PRO A 632 -7.72 -16.85 -48.53
C PRO A 632 -8.77 -16.21 -49.45
N GLY A 633 -8.35 -15.88 -50.66
CA GLY A 633 -9.20 -15.16 -51.63
C GLY A 633 -9.16 -13.65 -51.52
N THR A 634 -8.29 -13.11 -50.65
CA THR A 634 -7.99 -11.69 -50.54
C THR A 634 -6.49 -11.45 -50.51
N PHE A 635 -6.06 -10.24 -50.85
CA PHE A 635 -4.65 -9.85 -50.83
C PHE A 635 -4.46 -8.38 -50.39
N GLN A 636 -3.27 -8.07 -49.92
CA GLN A 636 -2.85 -6.77 -49.42
C GLN A 636 -2.08 -5.99 -50.50
N SER A 637 -2.77 -5.55 -51.56
CA SER A 637 -2.17 -4.84 -52.70
C SER A 637 -1.25 -3.70 -52.26
N PRO A 638 0.09 -3.75 -52.47
CA PRO A 638 0.90 -2.55 -52.39
C PRO A 638 0.36 -1.57 -53.43
N VAL A 639 0.06 -0.34 -53.03
CA VAL A 639 -0.19 0.73 -54.01
C VAL A 639 1.12 0.84 -54.81
N PRO A 640 1.10 0.74 -56.15
CA PRO A 640 2.30 0.46 -56.97
C PRO A 640 3.41 1.52 -56.97
N ARG A 641 3.38 2.51 -56.05
CA ARG A 641 4.41 3.53 -55.90
C ARG A 641 4.91 3.77 -54.47
N ARG A 642 4.40 3.09 -53.45
CA ARG A 642 4.91 3.24 -52.07
C ARG A 642 4.87 1.90 -51.34
N ASN A 643 5.93 1.60 -50.58
CA ASN A 643 6.02 0.49 -49.63
C ASN A 643 5.05 0.74 -48.44
N GLU A 644 3.75 0.88 -48.71
CA GLU A 644 2.75 1.20 -47.70
C GLU A 644 2.41 -0.07 -46.91
N THR A 645 2.96 -0.15 -45.70
CA THR A 645 2.37 -0.88 -44.58
C THR A 645 1.11 -0.15 -44.11
N GLY A 646 0.26 -0.82 -43.33
CA GLY A 646 -0.81 -0.12 -42.61
C GLY A 646 -2.18 -0.07 -43.30
N GLN A 647 -2.61 -1.14 -43.98
CA GLN A 647 -3.89 -1.13 -44.67
C GLN A 647 -5.08 -1.52 -43.79
N ALA A 648 -6.19 -0.81 -43.96
CA ALA A 648 -7.45 -1.03 -43.24
C ALA A 648 -8.25 -2.27 -43.70
N SER A 649 -8.00 -2.78 -44.91
CA SER A 649 -8.78 -3.85 -45.52
C SER A 649 -7.95 -4.68 -46.51
N ALA A 650 -8.18 -5.99 -46.58
CA ALA A 650 -7.70 -6.81 -47.69
C ALA A 650 -8.59 -6.65 -48.93
N LYS A 651 -8.00 -6.60 -50.13
CA LYS A 651 -8.73 -6.52 -51.39
C LYS A 651 -9.13 -7.93 -51.84
N PRO A 652 -10.38 -8.15 -52.30
CA PRO A 652 -10.77 -9.45 -52.83
C PRO A 652 -10.05 -9.73 -54.15
N CYS A 653 -9.72 -11.00 -54.39
CA CYS A 653 -9.35 -11.46 -55.72
C CYS A 653 -10.49 -11.22 -56.73
N LYS A 654 -10.16 -11.15 -58.02
CA LYS A 654 -11.17 -11.09 -59.08
C LYS A 654 -12.11 -12.29 -58.98
N LYS A 655 -13.38 -12.10 -59.36
CA LYS A 655 -14.41 -13.14 -59.26
C LYS A 655 -13.94 -14.44 -59.93
N GLY A 656 -13.93 -15.53 -59.16
CA GLY A 656 -13.48 -16.85 -59.63
C GLY A 656 -12.03 -17.19 -59.31
N PHE A 657 -11.27 -16.28 -58.67
CA PHE A 657 -9.90 -16.50 -58.19
C PHE A 657 -9.88 -16.58 -56.66
N THR A 658 -8.88 -17.27 -56.11
CA THR A 658 -8.56 -17.35 -54.69
C THR A 658 -7.05 -17.28 -54.48
N THR A 659 -6.58 -16.96 -53.28
CA THR A 659 -5.17 -17.17 -52.90
C THR A 659 -5.01 -18.55 -52.28
N PHE A 660 -3.84 -19.18 -52.47
CA PHE A 660 -3.56 -20.51 -51.90
C PHE A 660 -3.39 -20.48 -50.37
N THR A 661 -2.85 -19.38 -49.85
CA THR A 661 -2.57 -19.18 -48.43
C THR A 661 -3.13 -17.84 -47.95
N ALA A 662 -3.33 -17.73 -46.65
CA ALA A 662 -3.59 -16.46 -46.01
C ALA A 662 -2.36 -15.56 -46.08
N GLY A 663 -2.55 -14.24 -46.07
CA GLY A 663 -1.50 -13.23 -46.01
C GLY A 663 -0.86 -12.90 -47.35
N ALA A 664 -1.56 -13.17 -48.45
CA ALA A 664 -1.10 -12.78 -49.77
C ALA A 664 -0.90 -11.26 -49.85
N THR A 665 0.27 -10.86 -50.32
CA THR A 665 0.68 -9.45 -50.42
C THR A 665 0.39 -8.85 -51.79
N GLU A 666 0.10 -9.64 -52.82
CA GLU A 666 0.01 -9.11 -54.18
C GLU A 666 -1.14 -9.74 -54.97
N GLU A 667 -1.68 -9.00 -55.95
CA GLU A 667 -2.81 -9.48 -56.78
C GLU A 667 -2.43 -10.73 -57.57
N PHE A 668 -1.17 -10.88 -57.96
CA PHE A 668 -0.72 -12.06 -58.71
C PHE A 668 -0.80 -13.36 -57.90
N ALA A 669 -0.91 -13.28 -56.57
CA ALA A 669 -1.11 -14.44 -55.72
C ALA A 669 -2.55 -15.00 -55.82
N CYS A 670 -3.47 -14.25 -56.45
CA CYS A 670 -4.79 -14.72 -56.80
C CYS A 670 -4.71 -15.68 -57.99
N VAL A 671 -4.90 -16.96 -57.73
CA VAL A 671 -4.94 -18.03 -58.72
C VAL A 671 -6.35 -18.54 -58.92
N CYS A 672 -6.60 -19.26 -60.01
CA CYS A 672 -7.83 -20.04 -60.08
C CYS A 672 -7.83 -21.10 -58.97
N PRO A 673 -8.96 -21.31 -58.26
CA PRO A 673 -9.08 -22.43 -57.34
C PRO A 673 -8.83 -23.71 -58.14
N GLY A 674 -7.70 -24.36 -57.85
CA GLY A 674 -7.37 -25.65 -58.42
C GLY A 674 -8.40 -26.71 -58.01
N PRO A 675 -8.31 -27.93 -58.54
CA PRO A 675 -9.17 -29.02 -58.07
C PRO A 675 -8.95 -29.19 -56.57
N SER A 676 -9.97 -28.85 -55.78
CA SER A 676 -10.05 -29.26 -54.38
C SER A 676 -9.89 -30.78 -54.32
N LEU A 677 -9.25 -31.33 -53.29
CA LEU A 677 -9.21 -32.77 -53.01
C LEU A 677 -10.61 -33.42 -52.97
N THR A 678 -11.68 -32.62 -52.92
CA THR A 678 -13.09 -33.06 -52.94
C THR A 678 -13.83 -32.83 -54.26
N VAL A 679 -13.24 -32.17 -55.27
CA VAL A 679 -13.88 -31.92 -56.58
C VAL A 679 -12.84 -32.13 -57.72
N PRO A 680 -12.82 -33.28 -58.41
CA PRO A 680 -11.77 -33.65 -59.37
C PRO A 680 -11.70 -32.82 -60.66
N ARG A 681 -12.59 -31.83 -60.84
CA ARG A 681 -12.69 -31.00 -62.06
C ARG A 681 -12.36 -29.55 -61.72
N GLY A 682 -11.07 -29.27 -61.52
CA GLY A 682 -10.57 -27.93 -61.20
C GLY A 682 -10.50 -26.99 -62.40
N ARG A 683 -10.50 -25.68 -62.13
CA ARG A 683 -10.23 -24.61 -63.11
C ARG A 683 -8.72 -24.36 -63.19
N TYR A 684 -8.19 -23.99 -64.35
CA TYR A 684 -6.75 -23.81 -64.58
C TYR A 684 -6.41 -22.46 -65.23
N HIS A 685 -5.16 -22.02 -65.08
CA HIS A 685 -4.61 -20.83 -65.73
C HIS A 685 -4.22 -21.15 -67.19
N VAL A 686 -4.60 -20.29 -68.14
CA VAL A 686 -3.98 -20.25 -69.47
C VAL A 686 -2.91 -19.16 -69.45
N ASP A 687 -1.71 -19.50 -69.90
CA ASP A 687 -0.57 -18.60 -69.93
C ASP A 687 -0.79 -17.37 -70.81
N VAL A 688 -0.02 -16.32 -70.48
CA VAL A 688 -0.05 -14.97 -71.05
C VAL A 688 0.08 -14.98 -72.57
N CYS A 689 -0.94 -14.48 -73.26
CA CYS A 689 -0.80 -13.94 -74.62
C CYS A 689 -1.53 -12.60 -74.68
N ASP A 690 -0.91 -11.67 -75.39
CA ASP A 690 -1.21 -10.27 -75.66
C ASP A 690 -2.51 -10.04 -76.49
N GLY A 691 -3.48 -10.95 -76.38
CA GLY A 691 -4.75 -10.91 -77.09
C GLY A 691 -4.67 -11.32 -78.57
N ALA A 692 -3.47 -11.55 -79.10
CA ALA A 692 -3.26 -12.07 -80.44
C ALA A 692 -3.47 -13.60 -80.47
N PRO A 693 -4.33 -14.15 -81.35
CA PRO A 693 -4.52 -15.59 -81.45
C PRO A 693 -3.23 -16.25 -81.96
N ARG A 694 -2.75 -17.28 -81.25
CA ARG A 694 -1.57 -18.05 -81.67
C ARG A 694 -2.02 -19.31 -82.39
N GLN A 695 -1.37 -19.59 -83.51
CA GLN A 695 -1.54 -20.86 -84.24
C GLN A 695 -0.68 -21.93 -83.57
N ASP A 696 -1.28 -23.08 -83.26
CA ASP A 696 -0.50 -24.24 -82.86
C ASP A 696 0.24 -24.86 -84.06
N ALA A 697 1.12 -25.82 -83.79
CA ALA A 697 1.93 -26.50 -84.81
C ALA A 697 1.11 -27.21 -85.92
N ARG A 698 -0.23 -27.26 -85.79
CA ARG A 698 -1.16 -27.83 -86.78
C ARG A 698 -1.95 -26.76 -87.53
N GLY A 699 -1.63 -25.48 -87.35
CA GLY A 699 -2.29 -24.36 -88.03
C GLY A 699 -3.65 -23.96 -87.46
N VAL A 700 -4.04 -24.49 -86.29
CA VAL A 700 -5.31 -24.14 -85.66
C VAL A 700 -5.14 -22.86 -84.84
N LEU A 701 -5.90 -21.82 -85.18
CA LEU A 701 -6.00 -20.58 -84.40
C LEU A 701 -6.67 -20.88 -83.07
N LYS A 702 -5.92 -20.82 -81.97
CA LYS A 702 -6.50 -20.86 -80.62
C LYS A 702 -6.65 -19.44 -80.10
N THR A 703 -7.88 -19.05 -79.78
CA THR A 703 -8.18 -17.83 -79.04
C THR A 703 -7.65 -17.99 -77.61
N CYS A 704 -6.58 -17.29 -77.28
CA CYS A 704 -6.10 -17.20 -75.91
C CYS A 704 -7.11 -16.40 -75.07
N ALA A 705 -7.41 -16.89 -73.88
CA ALA A 705 -8.29 -16.18 -72.95
C ALA A 705 -7.62 -14.87 -72.49
N GLN A 706 -8.40 -13.79 -72.35
CA GLN A 706 -7.91 -12.55 -71.76
C GLN A 706 -7.42 -12.80 -70.34
N LEU A 707 -6.34 -12.09 -69.97
CA LEU A 707 -5.73 -12.10 -68.65
C LEU A 707 -6.82 -11.89 -67.56
N GLY A 708 -7.03 -12.88 -66.70
CA GLY A 708 -7.97 -12.77 -65.56
C GLY A 708 -9.29 -13.52 -65.69
N ASN A 709 -9.42 -14.51 -66.58
CA ASN A 709 -10.59 -15.40 -66.62
C ASN A 709 -10.21 -16.86 -66.28
N CYS A 710 -10.85 -17.45 -65.28
CA CYS A 710 -10.74 -18.88 -64.98
C CYS A 710 -11.64 -19.69 -65.90
N LEU A 711 -11.06 -20.57 -66.72
CA LEU A 711 -11.82 -21.47 -67.60
C LEU A 711 -12.00 -22.84 -66.95
N GLU A 712 -13.15 -23.47 -67.20
CA GLU A 712 -13.41 -24.86 -66.79
C GLU A 712 -12.63 -25.82 -67.69
N CYS A 713 -12.04 -26.86 -67.08
CA CYS A 713 -11.34 -27.90 -67.82
C CYS A 713 -12.36 -28.63 -68.73
N PRO A 714 -12.15 -28.67 -70.06
CA PRO A 714 -13.07 -29.35 -70.97
C PRO A 714 -13.29 -30.80 -70.56
N GLU A 715 -14.52 -31.29 -70.75
CA GLU A 715 -14.90 -32.64 -70.37
C GLU A 715 -14.02 -33.70 -71.06
N GLY A 716 -13.36 -34.55 -70.26
CA GLY A 716 -12.43 -35.59 -70.74
C GLY A 716 -10.95 -35.23 -70.71
N MET A 717 -10.56 -34.02 -70.27
CA MET A 717 -9.16 -33.64 -70.06
C MET A 717 -8.77 -33.66 -68.57
N ILE A 718 -7.57 -34.17 -68.26
CA ILE A 718 -6.93 -34.04 -66.95
C ILE A 718 -6.07 -32.78 -67.00
N CYS A 719 -6.51 -31.72 -66.33
CA CYS A 719 -5.73 -30.49 -66.18
C CYS A 719 -4.97 -30.54 -64.85
N GLU A 720 -3.74 -31.07 -64.85
CA GLU A 720 -2.82 -30.91 -63.71
C GLU A 720 -2.20 -29.50 -63.74
N GLY A 721 -2.06 -28.88 -62.56
CA GLY A 721 -1.70 -27.47 -62.42
C GLY A 721 -0.40 -27.10 -63.14
N ALA A 722 -0.43 -25.96 -63.83
CA ALA A 722 0.63 -25.37 -64.66
C ALA A 722 1.24 -26.35 -65.69
N ARG A 723 1.04 -26.05 -66.98
CA ARG A 723 1.68 -26.80 -68.07
C ARG A 723 3.18 -26.93 -67.82
N ASP A 724 3.68 -28.15 -67.97
CA ASP A 724 5.11 -28.47 -68.00
C ASP A 724 5.83 -27.55 -69.00
N ILE A 725 6.72 -26.69 -68.49
CA ILE A 725 7.47 -25.67 -69.25
C ILE A 725 8.72 -26.30 -69.90
N ALA A 726 8.84 -27.63 -69.93
CA ALA A 726 9.94 -28.32 -70.58
C ALA A 726 9.99 -28.15 -72.12
N ALA A 727 9.00 -27.50 -72.75
CA ALA A 727 8.92 -27.38 -74.21
C ALA A 727 9.07 -25.96 -74.78
N LEU A 728 9.42 -24.95 -73.96
CA LEU A 728 9.65 -23.59 -74.46
C LEU A 728 11.09 -23.16 -74.15
N ASP A 729 11.97 -23.33 -75.14
CA ASP A 729 13.31 -22.73 -75.18
C ASP A 729 13.18 -21.22 -75.44
N ASP A 730 12.69 -20.49 -74.43
CA ASP A 730 12.60 -19.04 -74.48
C ASP A 730 13.24 -18.47 -73.20
N SER A 731 14.45 -17.93 -73.35
CA SER A 731 15.28 -17.43 -72.25
C SER A 731 14.58 -16.34 -71.43
N ALA A 732 13.60 -15.64 -72.01
CA ALA A 732 12.76 -14.65 -71.33
C ALA A 732 11.76 -15.28 -70.35
N VAL A 733 11.26 -16.49 -70.63
CA VAL A 733 10.33 -17.23 -69.76
C VAL A 733 11.10 -17.81 -68.58
N ASN A 734 12.30 -18.36 -68.82
CA ASN A 734 13.18 -18.83 -67.75
C ASN A 734 13.66 -17.70 -66.83
N ALA A 735 13.93 -16.50 -67.35
CA ALA A 735 14.24 -15.33 -66.53
C ALA A 735 13.05 -14.87 -65.66
N ARG A 736 11.82 -14.97 -66.17
CA ARG A 736 10.59 -14.64 -65.41
C ARG A 736 10.25 -15.69 -64.36
N ILE A 737 10.46 -16.98 -64.64
CA ILE A 737 10.30 -18.07 -63.68
C ILE A 737 11.37 -17.98 -62.60
N ALA A 738 12.62 -17.67 -62.96
CA ALA A 738 13.68 -17.40 -61.99
C ALA A 738 13.33 -16.21 -61.08
N ALA A 739 12.74 -15.14 -61.63
CA ALA A 739 12.23 -14.00 -60.84
C ALA A 739 11.04 -14.39 -59.94
N PHE A 740 10.13 -15.24 -60.43
CA PHE A 740 9.00 -15.78 -59.66
C PHE A 740 9.47 -16.66 -58.49
N CYS A 741 10.38 -17.59 -58.73
CA CYS A 741 10.97 -18.45 -57.69
C CYS A 741 11.84 -17.65 -56.70
N ALA A 742 12.55 -16.61 -57.16
CA ALA A 742 13.32 -15.73 -56.28
C ALA A 742 12.42 -14.88 -55.35
N SER A 743 11.20 -14.53 -55.78
CA SER A 743 10.23 -13.80 -54.95
C SER A 743 9.62 -14.65 -53.82
N TYR A 744 9.65 -15.99 -53.96
CA TYR A 744 9.13 -16.93 -52.95
C TYR A 744 10.17 -17.30 -51.87
N ALA A 745 11.46 -17.09 -52.13
CA ALA A 745 12.54 -17.52 -51.25
C ALA A 745 12.78 -16.62 -50.01
N TYR A 746 11.99 -15.56 -49.80
CA TYR A 746 12.21 -14.57 -48.73
C TYR A 746 11.17 -14.55 -47.62
N ALA A 747 10.22 -15.49 -47.60
CA ALA A 747 9.07 -15.45 -46.69
C ALA A 747 9.09 -16.50 -45.55
N ASP A 748 10.14 -17.32 -45.39
CA ASP A 748 10.19 -18.27 -44.26
C ASP A 748 11.64 -18.65 -43.92
N THR A 749 12.10 -18.31 -42.70
CA THR A 749 13.50 -18.52 -42.27
C THR A 749 13.78 -19.87 -41.61
N GLU A 750 12.85 -20.83 -41.53
CA GLU A 750 13.12 -22.10 -40.82
C GLU A 750 12.91 -23.42 -41.60
N ALA A 751 12.67 -23.40 -42.91
CA ALA A 751 12.70 -24.64 -43.70
C ALA A 751 13.47 -24.47 -45.02
N ARG A 752 14.79 -24.73 -45.00
CA ARG A 752 15.57 -24.91 -46.24
C ARG A 752 15.23 -26.26 -46.88
N ALA A 753 14.21 -26.30 -47.72
CA ALA A 753 14.07 -27.33 -48.75
C ALA A 753 14.31 -26.71 -50.14
N PRO A 754 15.26 -27.20 -50.94
CA PRO A 754 15.40 -26.75 -52.32
C PRO A 754 14.19 -27.21 -53.15
N CYS A 755 13.73 -26.40 -54.09
CA CYS A 755 12.74 -26.78 -55.10
C CYS A 755 13.23 -28.03 -55.85
N ALA A 756 12.71 -29.21 -55.48
CA ALA A 756 13.06 -30.48 -56.11
C ALA A 756 12.10 -30.77 -57.27
N TRP A 757 12.67 -31.02 -58.45
CA TRP A 757 11.97 -31.51 -59.63
C TRP A 757 11.73 -33.02 -59.49
N VAL A 758 10.49 -33.48 -59.73
CA VAL A 758 10.16 -34.91 -59.87
C VAL A 758 9.94 -35.20 -61.35
N VAL A 759 10.79 -36.05 -61.94
CA VAL A 759 10.63 -36.55 -63.31
C VAL A 759 10.19 -38.01 -63.26
N ALA A 760 8.99 -38.31 -63.73
CA ALA A 760 8.52 -39.67 -63.94
C ALA A 760 8.91 -40.16 -65.35
N LYS A 761 9.65 -41.28 -65.44
CA LYS A 761 9.89 -42.01 -66.69
C LYS A 761 8.73 -42.98 -66.96
N PHE A 762 8.15 -42.91 -68.16
CA PHE A 762 7.34 -43.99 -68.72
C PHE A 762 8.24 -45.08 -69.30
N SER A 763 7.98 -46.33 -68.96
CA SER A 763 8.55 -47.51 -69.60
C SER A 763 7.69 -47.90 -70.80
N ASP A 764 8.28 -47.95 -71.99
CA ASP A 764 7.71 -48.66 -73.14
C ASP A 764 8.01 -50.17 -73.03
N SER A 765 7.02 -50.97 -73.42
CA SER A 765 7.04 -52.43 -73.45
C SER A 765 8.04 -53.01 -74.46
N GLN A 766 8.95 -53.87 -73.99
CA GLN A 766 9.06 -55.29 -74.34
C GLN A 766 9.88 -56.04 -73.29
#